data_AF-A0A939YDQ3-F1
#
_entry.id   AF-A0A939YDQ3-F1
#
_cell.length_a   1.000
_cell.length_b   1.000
_cell.length_c   1.000
_cell.angle_alpha   90.00
_cell.angle_beta   90.00
_cell.angle_gamma   90.00
#
_symmetry.space_group_name_H-M   'P 1'
#
loop_
_entity.id
_entity.type
_entity.pdbx_description
1 polymer ?
#
loop_
_entity_poly.entity_id
_entity_poly.type
_entity_poly.pdbx_seq_one_letter_code
_entity_poly.pdbx_strand_id
1 'polypeptide(L)'
;MKALILNSGLGSRMGVLTSEHPKCMTEVSSTDTILSRQLRLIEAMGISEVVMTTGYYDTVLMKYCDSLDLSLNITYVNNPIYDKTNYIYSIYCAKEYLRDQDIIFMHGDLVFEQSVLEDLISCPESCMKVSSTIPLPEKDFKAVVKDGYVKKVAIDCFDDAMEAQALYKLNKEDWNLWLDKIEEFCENDNRNVYAENAFNEISDSCHIKALDVQDRLCSEIDTSEDLEVVSKRLHEVTHRKVYMCFSTDVIHSGHIAIIKKAAALGKLIVGVLSDEAVASYKRYPLIGFDERKALIANIKGVSKVVEQKELSYKNILNELKPEFVVHGDDWCTGFQKPIREEVISILNEYGGKLVEYPYSKDDKYEELDRNSRAELSMPDLRRGRLRKLIAMKGCINAIEAHSGITGLIAEKTTVLQDGKSYQFDAMWVSSLCDSTAKGKPDIELVDMTSRFRTIDDIMEVTTKPIIFDGDTGGLTEHFVYTVRSLERIGVSMVIIEDKCGLKKNSLFGTEVQQTQDSIENFCEKIKAGKKAQKTKDFMICARIESLILEQGMDDALERAFAFAGAGADAIMIHSRRKEPDEIFEFIAKFREKDKTTPIVLVPTSFNTVYEDEFKERGANVIIYANQLTRTGFPAMQDAARTILENHRAKECDDKCMSIKDIITLIPEE
;
A
#
# COMPACT_ATOMS: atom_id res chain seq x y z
N MET A 1 -31.59 -4.37 11.05
CA MET A 1 -32.05 -3.02 10.69
C MET A 1 -32.73 -3.10 9.34
N LYS A 2 -33.84 -2.37 9.13
CA LYS A 2 -34.53 -2.28 7.83
C LYS A 2 -34.56 -0.82 7.35
N ALA A 3 -34.76 -0.62 6.05
CA ALA A 3 -35.04 0.71 5.50
C ALA A 3 -36.55 0.88 5.24
N LEU A 4 -37.14 1.97 5.73
CA LEU A 4 -38.49 2.43 5.42
C LEU A 4 -38.40 3.60 4.43
N ILE A 5 -38.93 3.43 3.23
CA ILE A 5 -38.97 4.47 2.19
C ILE A 5 -40.41 4.88 1.92
N LEU A 6 -40.71 6.18 2.04
CA LEU A 6 -42.04 6.72 1.81
C LEU A 6 -42.24 7.21 0.38
N ASN A 7 -43.07 6.51 -0.40
CA ASN A 7 -43.34 6.79 -1.83
C ASN A 7 -44.84 6.95 -2.16
N SER A 8 -45.70 7.22 -1.18
CA SER A 8 -47.16 7.27 -1.38
C SER A 8 -47.72 8.62 -1.86
N GLY A 9 -46.88 9.65 -2.03
CA GLY A 9 -47.32 11.02 -2.35
C GLY A 9 -47.67 11.27 -3.82
N LEU A 10 -48.53 12.27 -4.08
CA LEU A 10 -49.01 12.66 -5.42
C LEU A 10 -47.99 13.45 -6.27
N GLY A 11 -46.95 14.06 -5.66
CA GLY A 11 -45.88 14.76 -6.40
C GLY A 11 -46.35 15.91 -7.30
N SER A 12 -47.45 16.60 -6.94
CA SER A 12 -48.19 17.54 -7.80
C SER A 12 -47.44 18.83 -8.19
N ARG A 13 -46.34 19.16 -7.50
CA ARG A 13 -45.55 20.39 -7.72
C ARG A 13 -44.55 20.33 -8.88
N MET A 14 -44.26 19.13 -9.40
CA MET A 14 -43.32 18.91 -10.51
C MET A 14 -43.94 18.95 -11.92
N GLY A 15 -45.24 19.24 -12.03
CA GLY A 15 -45.91 19.45 -13.32
C GLY A 15 -45.87 18.23 -14.24
N VAL A 16 -45.39 18.40 -15.48
CA VAL A 16 -45.38 17.35 -16.52
C VAL A 16 -44.39 16.21 -16.20
N LEU A 17 -43.32 16.48 -15.44
CA LEU A 17 -42.25 15.52 -15.14
C LEU A 17 -42.69 14.36 -14.24
N THR A 18 -43.76 14.52 -13.45
CA THR A 18 -44.33 13.44 -12.60
C THR A 18 -45.69 12.96 -13.10
N SER A 19 -46.07 13.33 -14.33
CA SER A 19 -47.37 12.98 -14.90
C SER A 19 -47.46 11.49 -15.28
N GLU A 20 -46.34 10.86 -15.64
CA GLU A 20 -46.30 9.46 -16.11
C GLU A 20 -45.62 8.48 -15.14
N HIS A 21 -45.00 8.97 -14.05
CA HIS A 21 -44.32 8.13 -13.05
C HIS A 21 -44.25 8.81 -11.66
N PRO A 22 -44.05 8.03 -10.57
CA PRO A 22 -43.77 8.55 -9.24
C PRO A 22 -42.62 9.56 -9.18
N LYS A 23 -42.67 10.53 -8.25
CA LYS A 23 -41.63 11.55 -8.04
C LYS A 23 -40.24 10.95 -7.77
N CYS A 24 -40.18 9.86 -6.99
CA CYS A 24 -38.94 9.15 -6.70
C CYS A 24 -38.27 8.50 -7.92
N MET A 25 -38.98 8.37 -9.05
CA MET A 25 -38.41 7.88 -10.31
C MET A 25 -37.83 8.99 -11.19
N THR A 26 -37.77 10.24 -10.71
CA THR A 26 -37.11 11.34 -11.42
C THR A 26 -35.62 11.06 -11.58
N GLU A 27 -35.10 11.19 -12.80
CA GLU A 27 -33.68 11.08 -13.11
C GLU A 27 -32.88 12.23 -12.48
N VAL A 28 -31.83 11.90 -11.72
CA VAL A 28 -30.91 12.87 -11.09
C VAL A 28 -29.51 12.82 -11.70
N SER A 29 -29.26 11.81 -12.52
CA SER A 29 -28.05 11.65 -13.32
C SER A 29 -28.37 10.81 -14.55
N SER A 30 -27.41 10.62 -15.45
CA SER A 30 -27.57 9.74 -16.61
C SER A 30 -27.69 8.25 -16.27
N THR A 31 -27.49 7.87 -15.02
CA THR A 31 -27.48 6.46 -14.57
C THR A 31 -28.47 6.18 -13.45
N ASP A 32 -28.98 7.20 -12.77
CA ASP A 32 -29.75 7.03 -11.56
C ASP A 32 -30.97 7.95 -11.49
N THR A 33 -32.06 7.39 -10.97
CA THR A 33 -33.18 8.12 -10.39
C THR A 33 -32.95 8.34 -8.90
N ILE A 34 -33.76 9.18 -8.26
CA ILE A 34 -33.74 9.34 -6.79
C ILE A 34 -33.82 7.98 -6.11
N LEU A 35 -34.80 7.16 -6.51
CA LEU A 35 -35.05 5.86 -5.89
C LEU A 35 -33.95 4.84 -6.18
N SER A 36 -33.46 4.73 -7.43
CA SER A 36 -32.39 3.77 -7.72
C SER A 36 -31.14 4.11 -6.93
N ARG A 37 -30.83 5.40 -6.76
CA ARG A 37 -29.74 5.86 -5.91
C ARG A 37 -29.95 5.46 -4.46
N GLN A 38 -31.12 5.75 -3.87
CA GLN A 38 -31.41 5.38 -2.48
C GLN A 38 -31.25 3.86 -2.26
N LEU A 39 -31.83 3.03 -3.12
CA LEU A 39 -31.76 1.57 -3.02
C LEU A 39 -30.32 1.06 -3.18
N ARG A 40 -29.55 1.58 -4.14
CA ARG A 40 -28.12 1.23 -4.30
C ARG A 40 -27.29 1.61 -3.06
N LEU A 41 -27.57 2.76 -2.44
CA LEU A 41 -26.88 3.19 -1.23
C LEU A 41 -27.23 2.29 -0.03
N ILE A 42 -28.50 1.92 0.12
CA ILE A 42 -28.97 0.98 1.15
C ILE A 42 -28.29 -0.39 1.00
N GLU A 43 -28.27 -0.94 -0.22
CA GLU A 43 -27.58 -2.20 -0.53
C GLU A 43 -26.08 -2.10 -0.23
N ALA A 44 -25.43 -0.99 -0.60
CA ALA A 44 -24.01 -0.76 -0.36
C ALA A 44 -23.66 -0.72 1.14
N MET A 45 -24.61 -0.32 2.00
CA MET A 45 -24.48 -0.34 3.46
C MET A 45 -24.78 -1.71 4.08
N GLY A 46 -25.12 -2.72 3.28
CA GLY A 46 -25.41 -4.08 3.73
C GLY A 46 -26.81 -4.27 4.29
N ILE A 47 -27.74 -3.35 4.04
CA ILE A 47 -29.14 -3.48 4.43
C ILE A 47 -29.87 -4.25 3.33
N SER A 48 -30.46 -5.40 3.68
CA SER A 48 -31.12 -6.29 2.73
C SER A 48 -32.65 -6.19 2.74
N GLU A 49 -33.25 -5.61 3.78
CA GLU A 49 -34.70 -5.51 3.93
C GLU A 49 -35.18 -4.07 3.78
N VAL A 50 -36.10 -3.86 2.84
CA VAL A 50 -36.72 -2.56 2.56
C VAL A 50 -38.24 -2.69 2.69
N VAL A 51 -38.87 -1.83 3.47
CA VAL A 51 -40.32 -1.64 3.50
C VAL A 51 -40.62 -0.35 2.73
N MET A 52 -41.36 -0.46 1.64
CA MET A 52 -41.67 0.67 0.77
C MET A 52 -43.16 0.93 0.77
N THR A 53 -43.56 2.13 1.21
CA THR A 53 -44.97 2.52 1.13
C THR A 53 -45.28 3.03 -0.26
N THR A 54 -46.40 2.59 -0.82
CA THR A 54 -46.84 2.90 -2.18
C THR A 54 -48.22 3.54 -2.14
N GLY A 55 -48.58 4.29 -3.18
CA GLY A 55 -49.89 4.92 -3.30
C GLY A 55 -50.24 5.05 -4.77
N TYR A 56 -50.13 6.27 -5.30
CA TYR A 56 -50.28 6.53 -6.74
C TYR A 56 -49.17 5.81 -7.54
N TYR A 57 -49.53 5.11 -8.62
CA TYR A 57 -48.63 4.34 -9.51
C TYR A 57 -47.87 3.14 -8.90
N ASP A 58 -48.44 2.46 -7.90
CA ASP A 58 -47.83 1.29 -7.24
C ASP A 58 -47.21 0.26 -8.19
N THR A 59 -47.91 -0.10 -9.28
CA THR A 59 -47.51 -1.13 -10.23
C THR A 59 -46.31 -0.70 -11.08
N VAL A 60 -46.19 0.59 -11.38
CA VAL A 60 -45.05 1.16 -12.12
C VAL A 60 -43.81 1.13 -11.23
N LEU A 61 -43.98 1.55 -9.97
CA LEU A 61 -42.91 1.56 -8.97
C LEU A 61 -42.35 0.15 -8.71
N MET A 62 -43.22 -0.84 -8.51
CA MET A 62 -42.81 -2.24 -8.29
C MET A 62 -42.01 -2.77 -9.48
N LYS A 63 -42.49 -2.59 -10.72
CA LYS A 63 -41.78 -3.01 -11.92
C LYS A 63 -40.43 -2.31 -12.09
N TYR A 64 -40.35 -1.04 -11.73
CA TYR A 64 -39.09 -0.30 -11.79
C TYR A 64 -38.07 -0.87 -10.81
N CYS A 65 -38.45 -1.07 -9.54
CA CYS A 65 -37.58 -1.70 -8.54
C CYS A 65 -37.09 -3.09 -8.98
N ASP A 66 -37.99 -3.92 -9.52
CA ASP A 66 -37.63 -5.26 -10.04
C ASP A 66 -36.62 -5.18 -11.20
N SER A 67 -36.66 -4.10 -11.99
CA SER A 67 -35.73 -3.89 -13.12
C SER A 67 -34.31 -3.49 -12.71
N LEU A 68 -34.10 -3.05 -11.46
CA LEU A 68 -32.80 -2.57 -10.99
C LEU A 68 -31.80 -3.70 -10.67
N ASP A 69 -32.26 -4.96 -10.62
CA ASP A 69 -31.46 -6.17 -10.34
C ASP A 69 -30.60 -6.02 -9.05
N LEU A 70 -31.22 -5.50 -7.99
CA LEU A 70 -30.60 -5.33 -6.68
C LEU A 70 -30.88 -6.52 -5.78
N SER A 71 -29.93 -6.87 -4.91
CA SER A 71 -30.04 -7.94 -3.92
C SER A 71 -30.81 -7.50 -2.67
N LEU A 72 -31.98 -6.87 -2.87
CA LEU A 72 -32.84 -6.33 -1.81
C LEU A 72 -34.17 -7.09 -1.75
N ASN A 73 -34.63 -7.39 -0.54
CA ASN A 73 -35.96 -7.89 -0.28
C ASN A 73 -36.91 -6.72 0.01
N ILE A 74 -37.70 -6.32 -0.98
CA ILE A 74 -38.60 -5.16 -0.89
C ILE A 74 -40.02 -5.62 -0.57
N THR A 75 -40.54 -5.20 0.57
CA THR A 75 -41.95 -5.37 0.96
C THR A 75 -42.73 -4.11 0.60
N TYR A 76 -43.65 -4.22 -0.34
CA TYR A 76 -44.51 -3.12 -0.76
C TYR A 76 -45.78 -3.07 0.08
N VAL A 77 -46.08 -1.89 0.64
CA VAL A 77 -47.30 -1.65 1.42
C VAL A 77 -48.09 -0.52 0.79
N ASN A 78 -49.30 -0.80 0.29
CA ASN A 78 -50.14 0.20 -0.36
C ASN A 78 -50.96 0.99 0.67
N ASN A 79 -50.98 2.32 0.54
CA ASN A 79 -51.95 3.19 1.20
C ASN A 79 -53.13 3.45 0.25
N PRO A 80 -54.32 2.87 0.48
CA PRO A 80 -55.44 2.97 -0.45
C PRO A 80 -56.15 4.33 -0.44
N ILE A 81 -55.87 5.18 0.57
CA ILE A 81 -56.47 6.52 0.75
C ILE A 81 -55.38 7.59 0.78
N TYR A 82 -54.32 7.39 -0.01
CA TYR A 82 -53.17 8.28 -0.13
C TYR A 82 -53.52 9.73 -0.51
N ASP A 83 -54.69 9.96 -1.12
CA ASP A 83 -55.22 11.27 -1.53
C ASP A 83 -55.92 12.03 -0.39
N LYS A 84 -56.30 11.33 0.69
CA LYS A 84 -57.06 11.87 1.83
C LYS A 84 -56.29 11.88 3.15
N THR A 85 -55.10 11.29 3.15
CA THR A 85 -54.25 11.15 4.34
C THR A 85 -52.87 11.71 4.05
N ASN A 86 -52.13 12.00 5.11
CA ASN A 86 -50.71 12.34 5.01
C ASN A 86 -49.88 11.07 5.30
N TYR A 87 -48.56 11.12 5.13
CA TYR A 87 -47.71 9.93 5.17
C TYR A 87 -47.64 9.23 6.53
N ILE A 88 -48.11 9.86 7.61
CA ILE A 88 -48.33 9.18 8.91
C ILE A 88 -49.21 7.93 8.75
N TYR A 89 -50.23 8.00 7.90
CA TYR A 89 -51.12 6.87 7.65
C TYR A 89 -50.45 5.80 6.76
N SER A 90 -49.53 6.19 5.87
CA SER A 90 -48.72 5.24 5.12
C SER A 90 -47.79 4.43 6.03
N ILE A 91 -47.22 5.06 7.06
CA ILE A 91 -46.45 4.36 8.11
C ILE A 91 -47.37 3.41 8.90
N TYR A 92 -48.56 3.89 9.29
CA TYR A 92 -49.56 3.06 9.98
C TYR A 92 -49.94 1.81 9.17
N CYS A 93 -50.14 1.93 7.86
CA CYS A 93 -50.42 0.77 7.00
C CYS A 93 -49.29 -0.27 7.01
N ALA A 94 -48.05 0.16 7.21
CA ALA A 94 -46.85 -0.67 7.19
C ALA A 94 -46.44 -1.20 8.58
N LYS A 95 -47.14 -0.83 9.65
CA LYS A 95 -46.73 -1.07 11.05
C LYS A 95 -46.31 -2.50 11.38
N GLU A 96 -47.00 -3.50 10.84
CA GLU A 96 -46.73 -4.92 11.09
C GLU A 96 -45.33 -5.35 10.60
N TYR A 97 -44.76 -4.64 9.62
CA TYR A 97 -43.43 -4.93 9.06
C TYR A 97 -42.30 -4.12 9.71
N LEU A 98 -42.66 -3.13 10.54
CA LEU A 98 -41.76 -2.10 11.07
C LEU A 98 -41.44 -2.27 12.56
N ARG A 99 -42.05 -3.23 13.24
CA ARG A 99 -41.84 -3.49 14.67
C ARG A 99 -40.52 -4.20 14.94
N ASP A 100 -40.03 -3.99 16.17
CA ASP A 100 -39.01 -4.81 16.82
C ASP A 100 -37.61 -4.84 16.20
N GLN A 101 -37.27 -3.86 15.37
CA GLN A 101 -35.93 -3.68 14.81
C GLN A 101 -35.57 -2.20 14.67
N ASP A 102 -34.26 -1.92 14.53
CA ASP A 102 -33.79 -0.60 14.12
C ASP A 102 -34.25 -0.28 12.69
N ILE A 103 -34.58 0.99 12.44
CA ILE A 103 -35.11 1.46 11.16
C ILE A 103 -34.27 2.62 10.65
N ILE A 104 -33.95 2.61 9.35
CA ILE A 104 -33.64 3.83 8.61
C ILE A 104 -34.93 4.33 7.99
N PHE A 105 -35.42 5.48 8.42
CA PHE A 105 -36.63 6.08 7.91
C PHE A 105 -36.26 7.23 6.96
N MET A 106 -36.74 7.18 5.71
CA MET A 106 -36.52 8.23 4.73
C MET A 106 -37.73 8.53 3.84
N HIS A 107 -37.85 9.79 3.42
CA HIS A 107 -38.69 10.16 2.29
C HIS A 107 -38.08 9.72 0.95
N GLY A 108 -38.92 9.31 0.01
CA GLY A 108 -38.48 8.75 -1.28
C GLY A 108 -38.02 9.79 -2.32
N ASP A 109 -38.11 11.07 -2.01
CA ASP A 109 -37.68 12.22 -2.82
C ASP A 109 -36.37 12.83 -2.35
N LEU A 110 -35.72 12.24 -1.34
CA LEU A 110 -34.44 12.67 -0.82
C LEU A 110 -33.27 12.19 -1.68
N VAL A 111 -32.37 13.11 -2.01
CA VAL A 111 -31.06 12.81 -2.60
C VAL A 111 -29.97 13.17 -1.61
N PHE A 112 -29.12 12.21 -1.28
CA PHE A 112 -28.02 12.39 -0.34
C PHE A 112 -26.69 11.76 -0.79
N GLU A 113 -25.58 12.26 -0.24
CA GLU A 113 -24.25 11.66 -0.37
C GLU A 113 -24.17 10.35 0.42
N GLN A 114 -23.35 9.39 -0.05
CA GLN A 114 -23.12 8.14 0.68
C GLN A 114 -22.55 8.38 2.09
N SER A 115 -21.66 9.37 2.23
CA SER A 115 -21.04 9.75 3.51
C SER A 115 -22.07 10.18 4.57
N VAL A 116 -23.21 10.75 4.17
CA VAL A 116 -24.30 11.11 5.09
C VAL A 116 -24.95 9.85 5.65
N LEU A 117 -25.23 8.86 4.79
CA LEU A 117 -25.80 7.58 5.22
C LEU A 117 -24.83 6.77 6.08
N GLU A 118 -23.53 6.79 5.76
CA GLU A 118 -22.49 6.14 6.55
C GLU A 118 -22.42 6.72 7.98
N ASP A 119 -22.43 8.04 8.13
CA ASP A 119 -22.44 8.70 9.45
C ASP A 119 -23.73 8.40 10.23
N LEU A 120 -24.87 8.38 9.54
CA LEU A 120 -26.17 8.07 10.12
C LEU A 120 -26.22 6.64 10.68
N ILE A 121 -25.72 5.66 9.93
CA ILE A 121 -25.67 4.25 10.35
C ILE A 121 -24.61 4.03 11.44
N SER A 122 -23.47 4.70 11.35
CA SER A 122 -22.38 4.59 12.33
C SER A 122 -22.72 5.28 13.67
N CYS A 123 -23.78 6.08 13.71
CA CYS A 123 -24.26 6.71 14.93
C CYS A 123 -24.82 5.63 15.90
N PRO A 124 -24.27 5.49 17.11
CA PRO A 124 -24.74 4.47 18.07
C PRO A 124 -26.17 4.74 18.57
N GLU A 125 -26.55 6.01 18.63
CA GLU A 125 -27.85 6.49 19.10
C GLU A 125 -28.86 6.59 17.94
N SER A 126 -30.13 6.83 18.27
CA SER A 126 -31.09 7.31 17.26
C SER A 126 -30.69 8.72 16.81
N CYS A 127 -30.78 9.03 15.53
CA CYS A 127 -30.40 10.33 15.00
C CYS A 127 -31.24 10.75 13.79
N MET A 128 -31.29 12.07 13.58
CA MET A 128 -31.92 12.72 12.44
C MET A 128 -30.90 13.60 11.72
N LYS A 129 -30.92 13.61 10.38
CA LYS A 129 -30.14 14.57 9.61
C LYS A 129 -30.61 16.01 9.89
N VAL A 130 -29.67 16.87 10.24
CA VAL A 130 -29.85 18.33 10.30
C VAL A 130 -28.68 19.03 9.60
N SER A 131 -28.80 20.33 9.33
CA SER A 131 -27.69 21.16 8.86
C SER A 131 -27.62 22.49 9.59
N SER A 132 -26.42 22.83 10.09
CA SER A 132 -26.12 24.15 10.68
C SER A 132 -25.74 25.22 9.66
N THR A 133 -25.42 24.82 8.43
CA THR A 133 -24.90 25.73 7.39
C THR A 133 -25.95 26.09 6.34
N ILE A 134 -27.01 25.30 6.22
CA ILE A 134 -28.13 25.58 5.31
C ILE A 134 -29.11 26.54 5.99
N PRO A 135 -29.52 27.64 5.32
CA PRO A 135 -30.54 28.54 5.84
C PRO A 135 -31.87 27.83 6.11
N LEU A 136 -32.63 28.31 7.12
CA LEU A 136 -33.92 27.72 7.45
C LEU A 136 -34.92 27.88 6.28
N PRO A 137 -35.44 26.79 5.71
CA PRO A 137 -36.35 26.84 4.56
C PRO A 137 -37.71 27.40 4.98
N GLU A 138 -38.49 28.08 4.13
CA GLU A 138 -39.81 28.56 4.57
C GLU A 138 -40.85 27.43 4.70
N LYS A 139 -40.77 26.40 3.85
CA LYS A 139 -41.84 25.41 3.65
C LYS A 139 -41.49 23.98 4.06
N ASP A 140 -40.24 23.73 4.47
CA ASP A 140 -39.74 22.40 4.81
C ASP A 140 -39.46 22.27 6.31
N PHE A 141 -39.15 21.04 6.73
CA PHE A 141 -38.90 20.72 8.13
C PHE A 141 -37.70 21.45 8.70
N LYS A 142 -37.86 21.77 9.98
CA LYS A 142 -36.82 22.31 10.84
C LYS A 142 -36.85 21.55 12.14
N ALA A 143 -35.67 21.31 12.71
CA ALA A 143 -35.51 20.63 13.98
C ALA A 143 -35.08 21.65 15.03
N VAL A 144 -35.85 21.79 16.11
CA VAL A 144 -35.42 22.51 17.30
C VAL A 144 -34.43 21.62 18.05
N VAL A 145 -33.19 22.08 18.18
CA VAL A 145 -32.10 21.29 18.76
C VAL A 145 -31.68 21.88 20.09
N LYS A 146 -31.67 21.06 21.14
CA LYS A 146 -31.22 21.44 22.48
C LYS A 146 -30.28 20.38 23.03
N ASP A 147 -29.12 20.82 23.53
CA ASP A 147 -28.08 19.96 24.08
C ASP A 147 -27.64 18.83 23.10
N GLY A 148 -27.74 19.08 21.79
CA GLY A 148 -27.41 18.12 20.73
C GLY A 148 -28.54 17.15 20.34
N TYR A 149 -29.73 17.28 20.92
CA TYR A 149 -30.88 16.40 20.65
C TYR A 149 -32.04 17.17 20.02
N VAL A 150 -32.77 16.49 19.14
CA VAL A 150 -33.98 16.99 18.48
C VAL A 150 -35.14 16.97 19.48
N LYS A 151 -35.70 18.15 19.78
CA LYS A 151 -36.81 18.32 20.73
C LYS A 151 -38.16 18.56 20.06
N LYS A 152 -38.13 19.08 18.84
CA LYS A 152 -39.33 19.30 18.04
C LYS A 152 -38.95 19.31 16.56
N VAL A 153 -39.78 18.72 15.72
CA VAL A 153 -39.68 18.86 14.26
C VAL A 153 -40.98 19.46 13.73
N ALA A 154 -40.88 20.59 13.03
CA ALA A 154 -42.04 21.27 12.45
C ALA A 154 -41.63 22.18 11.27
N ILE A 155 -42.61 22.62 10.50
CA ILE A 155 -42.39 23.56 9.38
C ILE A 155 -42.36 25.01 9.90
N ASP A 156 -43.04 25.31 11.00
CA ASP A 156 -43.29 26.66 11.52
C ASP A 156 -42.40 27.05 12.72
N CYS A 157 -41.31 26.32 12.99
CA CYS A 157 -40.37 26.63 14.09
C CYS A 157 -39.07 27.28 13.58
N PHE A 158 -38.82 28.54 13.94
CA PHE A 158 -37.63 29.30 13.49
C PHE A 158 -36.61 29.60 14.60
N ASP A 159 -37.04 29.56 15.86
CA ASP A 159 -36.18 29.83 17.02
C ASP A 159 -35.43 28.55 17.44
N ASP A 160 -34.13 28.67 17.71
CA ASP A 160 -33.23 27.55 18.08
C ASP A 160 -33.35 26.33 17.16
N ALA A 161 -33.62 26.59 15.89
CA ALA A 161 -33.90 25.59 14.88
C ALA A 161 -32.75 25.42 13.87
N MET A 162 -32.64 24.22 13.32
CA MET A 162 -31.75 23.85 12.23
C MET A 162 -32.56 23.34 11.04
N GLU A 163 -32.03 23.47 9.82
CA GLU A 163 -32.63 22.83 8.65
C GLU A 163 -32.61 21.31 8.85
N ALA A 164 -33.70 20.64 8.50
CA ALA A 164 -33.87 19.23 8.78
C ALA A 164 -34.57 18.54 7.63
N GLN A 165 -34.17 17.30 7.33
CA GLN A 165 -34.81 16.47 6.33
C GLN A 165 -35.26 15.17 6.97
N ALA A 166 -36.31 14.56 6.44
CA ALA A 166 -36.82 13.30 6.95
C ALA A 166 -35.91 12.12 6.57
N LEU A 167 -34.71 12.10 7.15
CA LEU A 167 -33.72 11.03 7.09
C LEU A 167 -33.27 10.72 8.52
N TYR A 168 -33.70 9.56 9.01
CA TYR A 168 -33.49 9.13 10.39
C TYR A 168 -32.86 7.75 10.43
N LYS A 169 -32.03 7.53 11.45
CA LYS A 169 -31.72 6.18 11.95
C LYS A 169 -32.29 6.10 13.34
N LEU A 170 -33.17 5.14 13.57
CA LEU A 170 -33.90 4.99 14.82
C LEU A 170 -33.61 3.62 15.39
N ASN A 171 -33.14 3.59 16.63
CA ASN A 171 -33.02 2.37 17.41
C ASN A 171 -34.41 1.81 17.69
N LYS A 172 -34.50 0.48 17.80
CA LYS A 172 -35.74 -0.24 18.08
C LYS A 172 -36.58 0.39 19.19
N GLU A 173 -35.95 0.82 20.28
CA GLU A 173 -36.64 1.37 21.45
C GLU A 173 -37.35 2.70 21.14
N ASP A 174 -36.63 3.68 20.59
CA ASP A 174 -37.22 4.97 20.20
C ASP A 174 -38.24 4.80 19.07
N TRP A 175 -37.96 3.93 18.10
CA TRP A 175 -38.87 3.70 16.98
C TRP A 175 -40.18 3.07 17.43
N ASN A 176 -40.15 2.08 18.32
CA ASN A 176 -41.38 1.45 18.83
C ASN A 176 -42.26 2.46 19.58
N LEU A 177 -41.67 3.36 20.38
CA LEU A 177 -42.41 4.42 21.07
C LEU A 177 -43.06 5.38 20.07
N TRP A 178 -42.34 5.78 19.03
CA TRP A 178 -42.89 6.64 17.99
C TRP A 178 -43.97 5.94 17.18
N LEU A 179 -43.77 4.67 16.82
CA LEU A 179 -44.75 3.88 16.09
C LEU A 179 -46.03 3.68 16.91
N ASP A 180 -45.94 3.41 18.22
CA ASP A 180 -47.11 3.35 19.12
C ASP A 180 -47.92 4.66 19.07
N LYS A 181 -47.23 5.80 19.08
CA LYS A 181 -47.88 7.10 19.03
C LYS A 181 -48.49 7.40 17.66
N ILE A 182 -47.86 6.96 16.57
CA ILE A 182 -48.42 7.02 15.22
C ILE A 182 -49.72 6.19 15.13
N GLU A 183 -49.75 5.01 15.76
CA GLU A 183 -50.96 4.18 15.82
C GLU A 183 -52.10 4.89 16.57
N GLU A 184 -51.81 5.45 17.74
CA GLU A 184 -52.78 6.22 18.52
C GLU A 184 -53.36 7.39 17.71
N PHE A 185 -52.52 8.14 16.99
CA PHE A 185 -52.98 9.23 16.12
C PHE A 185 -53.92 8.72 15.03
N CYS A 186 -53.55 7.65 14.33
CA CYS A 186 -54.34 7.12 13.22
C CYS A 186 -55.67 6.48 13.68
N GLU A 187 -55.68 5.84 14.85
CA GLU A 187 -56.87 5.25 15.45
C GLU A 187 -57.86 6.30 15.96
N ASN A 188 -57.35 7.46 16.38
CA ASN A 188 -58.14 8.66 16.72
C ASN A 188 -58.50 9.55 15.51
N ASP A 189 -58.35 9.02 14.28
CA ASP A 189 -58.67 9.71 13.01
C ASP A 189 -57.79 10.94 12.69
N ASN A 190 -56.67 11.13 13.40
CA ASN A 190 -55.66 12.15 13.09
C ASN A 190 -54.71 11.67 11.98
N ARG A 191 -55.26 11.41 10.79
CA ARG A 191 -54.54 10.81 9.65
C ARG A 191 -54.00 11.81 8.64
N ASN A 192 -54.29 13.10 8.82
CA ASN A 192 -53.89 14.18 7.91
C ASN A 192 -52.85 15.14 8.53
N VAL A 193 -51.90 14.58 9.29
CA VAL A 193 -50.80 15.30 9.94
C VAL A 193 -49.47 14.62 9.62
N TYR A 194 -48.35 15.28 9.90
CA TYR A 194 -47.03 14.67 9.72
C TYR A 194 -46.74 13.67 10.84
N ALA A 195 -45.93 12.65 10.56
CA ALA A 195 -45.54 11.66 11.59
C ALA A 195 -44.81 12.33 12.76
N GLU A 196 -44.12 13.43 12.47
CA GLU A 196 -43.38 14.29 13.39
C GLU A 196 -44.31 14.95 14.40
N ASN A 197 -45.60 15.15 14.08
CA ASN A 197 -46.58 15.59 15.08
C ASN A 197 -46.74 14.57 16.22
N ALA A 198 -46.72 13.27 15.90
CA ALA A 198 -46.73 12.21 16.91
C ALA A 198 -45.40 12.16 17.68
N PHE A 199 -44.26 12.32 17.01
CA PHE A 199 -42.95 12.41 17.67
C PHE A 199 -42.89 13.56 18.67
N ASN A 200 -43.41 14.73 18.30
CA ASN A 200 -43.38 15.92 19.14
C ASN A 200 -44.13 15.74 20.49
N GLU A 201 -45.07 14.80 20.59
CA GLU A 201 -45.74 14.48 21.87
C GLU A 201 -44.91 13.57 22.80
N ILE A 202 -43.88 12.91 22.25
CA ILE A 202 -43.04 11.94 22.97
C ILE A 202 -41.55 12.27 22.89
N SER A 203 -41.17 13.46 22.43
CA SER A 203 -39.78 13.85 22.19
C SER A 203 -38.93 13.94 23.47
N ASP A 204 -39.56 13.99 24.64
CA ASP A 204 -38.88 13.87 25.94
C ASP A 204 -38.56 12.42 26.33
N SER A 205 -39.26 11.45 25.72
CA SER A 205 -39.02 10.01 25.93
C SER A 205 -38.14 9.39 24.85
N CYS A 206 -38.08 10.00 23.66
CA CYS A 206 -37.22 9.56 22.57
C CYS A 206 -35.87 10.30 22.57
N HIS A 207 -34.78 9.57 22.39
CA HIS A 207 -33.43 10.14 22.39
C HIS A 207 -32.88 10.26 20.97
N ILE A 208 -33.39 11.22 20.20
CA ILE A 208 -32.96 11.47 18.81
C ILE A 208 -31.89 12.56 18.78
N LYS A 209 -30.66 12.18 18.42
CA LYS A 209 -29.53 13.08 18.24
C LYS A 209 -29.64 13.88 16.94
N ALA A 210 -29.23 15.14 16.98
CA ALA A 210 -29.09 15.97 15.79
C ALA A 210 -27.77 15.65 15.08
N LEU A 211 -27.84 14.95 13.95
CA LEU A 211 -26.67 14.64 13.11
C LEU A 211 -26.44 15.78 12.11
N ASP A 212 -25.54 16.71 12.47
CA ASP A 212 -25.21 17.86 11.62
C ASP A 212 -24.33 17.44 10.43
N VAL A 213 -24.90 17.50 9.23
CA VAL A 213 -24.20 17.15 7.98
C VAL A 213 -23.56 18.35 7.30
N GLN A 214 -23.71 19.56 7.84
CA GLN A 214 -23.19 20.82 7.30
C GLN A 214 -23.58 20.98 5.82
N ASP A 215 -22.61 21.28 4.96
CA ASP A 215 -22.81 21.51 3.53
C ASP A 215 -22.92 20.23 2.71
N ARG A 216 -22.94 19.02 3.29
CA ARG A 216 -23.08 17.80 2.48
C ARG A 216 -24.46 17.71 1.83
N LEU A 217 -24.52 17.17 0.62
CA LEU A 217 -25.80 17.03 -0.10
C LEU A 217 -26.72 16.06 0.66
N CYS A 218 -27.87 16.56 1.09
CA CYS A 218 -29.02 15.82 1.59
C CYS A 218 -30.25 16.73 1.51
N SER A 219 -31.01 16.63 0.42
CA SER A 219 -32.10 17.55 0.09
C SER A 219 -33.23 16.83 -0.65
N GLU A 220 -34.46 17.29 -0.45
CA GLU A 220 -35.63 16.84 -1.24
C GLU A 220 -35.62 17.47 -2.63
N ILE A 221 -36.20 16.77 -3.60
CA ILE A 221 -36.53 17.32 -4.92
C ILE A 221 -38.05 17.50 -4.99
N ASP A 222 -38.47 18.76 -5.00
CA ASP A 222 -39.89 19.14 -4.93
C ASP A 222 -40.33 19.95 -6.16
N THR A 223 -39.39 20.64 -6.79
CA THR A 223 -39.55 21.47 -7.99
C THR A 223 -38.49 21.18 -9.05
N SER A 224 -38.66 21.72 -10.26
CA SER A 224 -37.65 21.60 -11.34
C SER A 224 -36.37 22.37 -11.00
N GLU A 225 -36.48 23.47 -10.25
CA GLU A 225 -35.34 24.22 -9.73
C GLU A 225 -34.54 23.39 -8.72
N ASP A 226 -35.20 22.67 -7.82
CA ASP A 226 -34.52 21.76 -6.87
C ASP A 226 -33.78 20.65 -7.62
N LEU A 227 -34.43 20.09 -8.65
CA LEU A 227 -33.81 19.05 -9.48
C LEU A 227 -32.52 19.56 -10.13
N GLU A 228 -32.51 20.78 -10.68
CA GLU A 228 -31.31 21.37 -11.29
C GLU A 228 -30.19 21.57 -10.26
N VAL A 229 -30.52 22.14 -9.09
CA VAL A 229 -29.55 22.36 -8.00
C VAL A 229 -28.99 21.05 -7.48
N VAL A 230 -29.85 20.09 -7.15
CA VAL A 230 -29.45 18.78 -6.60
C VAL A 230 -28.65 17.99 -7.62
N SER A 231 -29.07 17.95 -8.89
CA SER A 231 -28.34 17.25 -9.96
C SER A 231 -26.95 17.85 -10.17
N LYS A 232 -26.81 19.18 -10.14
CA LYS A 232 -25.52 19.86 -10.22
C LYS A 232 -24.62 19.52 -9.03
N ARG A 233 -25.14 19.59 -7.79
CA ARG A 233 -24.37 19.23 -6.59
C ARG A 233 -23.96 17.76 -6.60
N LEU A 234 -24.85 16.87 -7.05
CA LEU A 234 -24.56 15.45 -7.19
C LEU A 234 -23.46 15.21 -8.24
N HIS A 235 -23.50 15.94 -9.36
CA HIS A 235 -22.43 15.91 -10.36
C HIS A 235 -21.10 16.33 -9.75
N GLU A 236 -21.05 17.43 -8.98
CA GLU A 236 -19.85 17.88 -8.28
C GLU A 236 -19.31 16.82 -7.32
N VAL A 237 -20.17 16.21 -6.49
CA VAL A 237 -19.80 15.12 -5.55
C VAL A 237 -19.19 13.93 -6.28
N THR A 238 -19.84 13.46 -7.34
CA THR A 238 -19.40 12.28 -8.10
C THR A 238 -18.14 12.53 -8.93
N HIS A 239 -17.81 13.78 -9.22
CA HIS A 239 -16.62 14.18 -10.00
C HIS A 239 -15.45 14.66 -9.15
N ARG A 240 -15.58 14.70 -7.81
CA ARG A 240 -14.45 14.93 -6.89
C ARG A 240 -13.35 13.90 -7.18
N LYS A 241 -12.11 14.35 -7.29
CA LYS A 241 -10.95 13.49 -7.45
C LYS A 241 -10.59 12.89 -6.09
N VAL A 242 -10.56 11.57 -6.06
CA VAL A 242 -10.09 10.80 -4.91
C VAL A 242 -8.83 10.07 -5.32
N TYR A 243 -7.77 10.15 -4.52
CA TYR A 243 -6.52 9.44 -4.77
C TYR A 243 -6.24 8.39 -3.70
N MET A 244 -5.78 7.21 -4.10
CA MET A 244 -5.20 6.22 -3.19
C MET A 244 -4.01 5.55 -3.87
N CYS A 245 -3.07 4.98 -3.12
CA CYS A 245 -1.93 4.26 -3.70
C CYS A 245 -1.84 2.82 -3.18
N PHE A 246 -1.41 1.90 -4.05
CA PHE A 246 -1.12 0.52 -3.70
C PHE A 246 0.30 0.11 -4.08
N SER A 247 0.88 -0.73 -3.22
CA SER A 247 2.16 -1.40 -3.43
C SER A 247 2.08 -2.92 -3.32
N THR A 248 0.86 -3.47 -3.24
CA THR A 248 0.63 -4.90 -3.02
C THR A 248 0.68 -5.69 -4.33
N ASP A 249 1.22 -6.90 -4.23
CA ASP A 249 1.16 -7.93 -5.29
C ASP A 249 -0.14 -8.75 -5.20
N VAL A 250 -0.73 -8.84 -4.00
CA VAL A 250 -1.90 -9.66 -3.71
C VAL A 250 -3.07 -8.78 -3.26
N ILE A 251 -4.19 -8.89 -3.97
CA ILE A 251 -5.43 -8.18 -3.66
C ILE A 251 -6.36 -9.13 -2.89
N HIS A 252 -6.83 -8.69 -1.73
CA HIS A 252 -7.78 -9.42 -0.90
C HIS A 252 -8.97 -8.51 -0.54
N SER A 253 -9.97 -9.06 0.15
CA SER A 253 -11.22 -8.35 0.44
C SER A 253 -11.03 -7.07 1.27
N GLY A 254 -9.98 -6.98 2.09
CA GLY A 254 -9.59 -5.75 2.80
C GLY A 254 -9.29 -4.59 1.83
N HIS A 255 -8.47 -4.84 0.80
CA HIS A 255 -8.19 -3.86 -0.25
C HIS A 255 -9.46 -3.48 -1.03
N ILE A 256 -10.32 -4.46 -1.35
CA ILE A 256 -11.60 -4.20 -2.04
C ILE A 256 -12.53 -3.33 -1.20
N ALA A 257 -12.61 -3.56 0.11
CA ALA A 257 -13.45 -2.76 1.01
C ALA A 257 -12.99 -1.29 1.03
N ILE A 258 -11.69 -1.05 1.12
CA ILE A 258 -11.12 0.31 1.13
C ILE A 258 -11.31 1.00 -0.24
N ILE A 259 -11.17 0.26 -1.36
CA ILE A 259 -11.43 0.80 -2.72
C ILE A 259 -12.90 1.22 -2.85
N LYS A 260 -13.85 0.41 -2.36
CA LYS A 260 -15.27 0.76 -2.37
C LYS A 260 -15.56 2.05 -1.59
N LYS A 261 -14.97 2.18 -0.40
CA LYS A 261 -15.09 3.41 0.41
C LYS A 261 -14.47 4.62 -0.27
N ALA A 262 -13.31 4.46 -0.91
CA ALA A 262 -12.67 5.54 -1.66
C ALA A 262 -13.49 5.97 -2.88
N ALA A 263 -14.06 5.01 -3.63
CA ALA A 263 -14.91 5.29 -4.78
C ALA A 263 -16.25 5.96 -4.40
N ALA A 264 -16.70 5.82 -3.16
CA ALA A 264 -17.89 6.52 -2.66
C ALA A 264 -17.70 8.03 -2.50
N LEU A 265 -16.46 8.48 -2.32
CA LEU A 265 -16.11 9.89 -2.15
C LEU A 265 -16.04 10.66 -3.48
N GLY A 266 -15.98 9.95 -4.62
CA GLY A 266 -15.88 10.53 -5.96
C GLY A 266 -15.14 9.64 -6.96
N LYS A 267 -14.58 10.28 -7.98
CA LYS A 267 -13.82 9.63 -9.06
C LYS A 267 -12.47 9.13 -8.54
N LEU A 268 -12.40 7.84 -8.23
CA LEU A 268 -11.21 7.20 -7.68
C LEU A 268 -10.10 7.02 -8.74
N ILE A 269 -8.96 7.66 -8.46
CA ILE A 269 -7.70 7.48 -9.16
C ILE A 269 -6.79 6.66 -8.25
N VAL A 270 -6.30 5.53 -8.76
CA VAL A 270 -5.40 4.65 -8.01
C VAL A 270 -3.98 4.77 -8.53
N GLY A 271 -3.04 5.12 -7.67
CA GLY A 271 -1.61 4.98 -7.91
C GLY A 271 -1.15 3.56 -7.71
N VAL A 272 -0.33 3.05 -8.62
CA VAL A 272 0.38 1.78 -8.48
C VAL A 272 1.87 2.08 -8.45
N LEU A 273 2.53 1.68 -7.37
CA LEU A 273 3.97 1.88 -7.24
C LEU A 273 4.72 1.11 -8.34
N SER A 274 5.71 1.74 -8.97
CA SER A 274 6.62 1.08 -9.93
C SER A 274 7.39 -0.07 -9.27
N ASP A 275 7.90 -1.01 -10.07
CA ASP A 275 8.69 -2.14 -9.53
C ASP A 275 9.93 -1.65 -8.78
N GLU A 276 10.56 -0.58 -9.27
CA GLU A 276 11.69 0.07 -8.63
C GLU A 276 11.31 0.66 -7.27
N ALA A 277 10.17 1.36 -7.17
CA ALA A 277 9.68 1.92 -5.93
C ALA A 277 9.36 0.83 -4.89
N VAL A 278 8.64 -0.22 -5.28
CA VAL A 278 8.31 -1.33 -4.35
C VAL A 278 9.59 -2.03 -3.87
N ALA A 279 10.52 -2.27 -4.78
CA ALA A 279 11.82 -2.87 -4.46
C ALA A 279 12.73 -1.97 -3.63
N SER A 280 12.49 -0.66 -3.53
CA SER A 280 13.33 0.24 -2.74
C SER A 280 12.97 0.25 -1.25
N TYR A 281 11.74 -0.11 -0.87
CA TYR A 281 11.29 0.03 0.53
C TYR A 281 10.60 -1.19 1.16
N LYS A 282 9.99 -2.10 0.36
CA LYS A 282 9.22 -3.24 0.89
C LYS A 282 9.91 -4.58 0.60
N ARG A 283 9.83 -5.01 -0.66
CA ARG A 283 10.36 -6.30 -1.14
C ARG A 283 10.43 -6.27 -2.67
N TYR A 284 11.13 -7.23 -3.26
CA TYR A 284 11.06 -7.41 -4.71
C TYR A 284 9.62 -7.82 -5.12
N PRO A 285 8.99 -7.16 -6.10
CA PRO A 285 7.64 -7.50 -6.53
C PRO A 285 7.53 -8.95 -7.00
N LEU A 286 6.46 -9.65 -6.60
CA LEU A 286 6.18 -10.99 -7.12
C LEU A 286 5.69 -10.94 -8.57
N ILE A 287 4.86 -9.93 -8.87
CA ILE A 287 4.35 -9.64 -10.21
C ILE A 287 4.74 -8.22 -10.63
N GLY A 288 5.00 -8.06 -11.93
CA GLY A 288 5.49 -6.80 -12.48
C GLY A 288 4.44 -5.69 -12.45
N PHE A 289 4.90 -4.46 -12.59
CA PHE A 289 4.07 -3.25 -12.57
C PHE A 289 2.86 -3.33 -13.53
N ASP A 290 3.07 -3.78 -14.76
CA ASP A 290 2.01 -3.82 -15.78
C ASP A 290 0.87 -4.77 -15.37
N GLU A 291 1.20 -5.90 -14.74
CA GLU A 291 0.21 -6.86 -14.26
C GLU A 291 -0.54 -6.31 -13.04
N ARG A 292 0.17 -5.71 -12.07
CA ARG A 292 -0.45 -5.03 -10.92
C ARG A 292 -1.40 -3.91 -11.35
N LYS A 293 -0.98 -3.11 -12.34
CA LYS A 293 -1.79 -2.06 -12.96
C LYS A 293 -3.04 -2.63 -13.62
N ALA A 294 -2.91 -3.71 -14.39
CA ALA A 294 -4.04 -4.34 -15.06
C ALA A 294 -5.06 -4.91 -14.06
N LEU A 295 -4.60 -5.55 -12.97
CA LEU A 295 -5.46 -6.06 -11.91
C LEU A 295 -6.29 -4.93 -11.28
N ILE A 296 -5.62 -3.84 -10.88
CA ILE A 296 -6.27 -2.71 -10.21
C ILE A 296 -7.22 -1.96 -11.14
N ALA A 297 -6.87 -1.81 -12.42
CA ALA A 297 -7.69 -1.10 -13.40
C ALA A 297 -9.05 -1.77 -13.67
N ASN A 298 -9.18 -3.07 -13.40
CA ASN A 298 -10.41 -3.83 -13.61
C ASN A 298 -11.27 -3.96 -12.34
N ILE A 299 -10.88 -3.32 -11.23
CA ILE A 299 -11.68 -3.33 -10.00
C ILE A 299 -12.82 -2.33 -10.12
N LYS A 300 -14.06 -2.79 -9.89
CA LYS A 300 -15.26 -1.93 -9.85
C LYS A 300 -15.05 -0.77 -8.86
N GLY A 301 -15.27 0.45 -9.35
CA GLY A 301 -15.09 1.69 -8.58
C GLY A 301 -13.80 2.45 -8.93
N VAL A 302 -12.80 1.78 -9.52
CA VAL A 302 -11.58 2.44 -10.00
C VAL A 302 -11.86 3.14 -11.32
N SER A 303 -11.68 4.46 -11.35
CA SER A 303 -11.92 5.28 -12.55
C SER A 303 -10.68 5.48 -13.41
N LYS A 304 -9.49 5.50 -12.80
CA LYS A 304 -8.20 5.65 -13.49
C LYS A 304 -7.09 5.01 -12.67
N VAL A 305 -6.10 4.42 -13.34
CA VAL A 305 -4.86 3.97 -12.70
C VAL A 305 -3.68 4.76 -13.24
N VAL A 306 -2.78 5.19 -12.34
CA VAL A 306 -1.56 5.93 -12.66
C VAL A 306 -0.34 5.24 -12.07
N GLU A 307 0.82 5.39 -12.72
CA GLU A 307 2.09 4.94 -12.17
C GLU A 307 2.57 5.94 -11.12
N GLN A 308 2.97 5.46 -9.95
CA GLN A 308 3.69 6.25 -8.95
C GLN A 308 5.13 5.72 -8.84
N LYS A 309 6.11 6.52 -9.24
CA LYS A 309 7.51 6.09 -9.35
C LYS A 309 8.31 6.16 -8.05
N GLU A 310 7.77 6.82 -7.04
CA GLU A 310 8.44 7.10 -5.78
C GLU A 310 7.50 6.83 -4.61
N LEU A 311 8.05 6.55 -3.44
CA LEU A 311 7.23 6.31 -2.24
C LEU A 311 6.52 7.60 -1.77
N SER A 312 7.15 8.77 -2.00
CA SER A 312 6.54 10.09 -1.77
C SER A 312 5.33 10.32 -2.67
N TYR A 313 4.30 10.95 -2.09
CA TYR A 313 3.08 11.34 -2.80
C TYR A 313 3.22 12.73 -3.44
N LYS A 314 4.32 13.45 -3.19
CA LYS A 314 4.46 14.86 -3.55
C LYS A 314 4.22 15.14 -5.02
N ASN A 315 4.87 14.39 -5.90
CA ASN A 315 4.77 14.60 -7.34
C ASN A 315 3.34 14.35 -7.85
N ILE A 316 2.72 13.24 -7.42
CA ILE A 316 1.39 12.86 -7.89
C ILE A 316 0.29 13.76 -7.32
N LEU A 317 0.43 14.23 -6.08
CA LEU A 317 -0.53 15.17 -5.47
C LEU A 317 -0.44 16.55 -6.10
N ASN A 318 0.77 17.02 -6.44
CA ASN A 318 0.95 18.28 -7.16
C ASN A 318 0.37 18.25 -8.58
N GLU A 319 0.44 17.10 -9.25
CA GLU A 319 -0.12 16.89 -10.58
C GLU A 319 -1.66 16.78 -10.54
N LEU A 320 -2.19 15.89 -9.69
CA LEU A 320 -3.61 15.55 -9.70
C LEU A 320 -4.48 16.55 -8.92
N LYS A 321 -3.94 17.12 -7.84
CA LYS A 321 -4.65 17.92 -6.83
C LYS A 321 -5.99 17.30 -6.42
N PRO A 322 -6.00 16.09 -5.82
CA PRO A 322 -7.23 15.44 -5.42
C PRO A 322 -7.86 16.11 -4.19
N GLU A 323 -9.19 16.21 -4.15
CA GLU A 323 -9.89 16.71 -2.96
C GLU A 323 -9.74 15.75 -1.76
N PHE A 324 -9.61 14.45 -2.03
CA PHE A 324 -9.40 13.43 -1.02
C PHE A 324 -8.21 12.52 -1.33
N VAL A 325 -7.39 12.23 -0.33
CA VAL A 325 -6.47 11.10 -0.34
C VAL A 325 -7.01 10.05 0.63
N VAL A 326 -7.07 8.78 0.20
CA VAL A 326 -7.53 7.66 1.02
C VAL A 326 -6.36 6.71 1.30
N HIS A 327 -6.18 6.35 2.57
CA HIS A 327 -5.18 5.36 3.00
C HIS A 327 -5.71 4.49 4.15
N GLY A 328 -5.06 3.35 4.40
CA GLY A 328 -5.20 2.64 5.67
C GLY A 328 -4.56 3.40 6.83
N ASP A 329 -4.93 3.10 8.07
CA ASP A 329 -4.29 3.69 9.26
C ASP A 329 -2.92 3.05 9.61
N ASP A 330 -2.44 2.09 8.81
CA ASP A 330 -1.20 1.34 8.99
C ASP A 330 0.06 2.22 8.91
N TRP A 331 -0.01 3.32 8.17
CA TRP A 331 1.09 4.28 8.04
C TRP A 331 1.13 5.37 9.13
N CYS A 332 0.19 5.37 10.10
CA CYS A 332 0.19 6.31 11.23
C CYS A 332 1.41 6.13 12.14
N THR A 333 2.02 4.95 12.10
CA THR A 333 3.20 4.58 12.90
C THR A 333 4.25 3.93 12.02
N GLY A 334 5.45 3.69 12.57
CA GLY A 334 6.54 3.04 11.85
C GLY A 334 7.15 3.91 10.73
N PHE A 335 7.74 3.24 9.75
CA PHE A 335 8.58 3.86 8.71
C PHE A 335 7.82 4.82 7.79
N GLN A 336 6.51 4.63 7.60
CA GLN A 336 5.72 5.44 6.67
C GLN A 336 5.13 6.72 7.29
N LYS A 337 5.27 6.92 8.60
CA LYS A 337 4.77 8.12 9.30
C LYS A 337 5.25 9.45 8.69
N PRO A 338 6.53 9.62 8.29
CA PRO A 338 6.98 10.86 7.65
C PRO A 338 6.28 11.13 6.31
N ILE A 339 5.89 10.09 5.57
CA ILE A 339 5.17 10.23 4.29
C ILE A 339 3.74 10.70 4.54
N ARG A 340 3.10 10.18 5.60
CA ARG A 340 1.78 10.66 6.03
C ARG A 340 1.81 12.15 6.37
N GLU A 341 2.84 12.61 7.09
CA GLU A 341 3.02 14.02 7.43
C GLU A 341 3.22 14.89 6.18
N GLU A 342 4.00 14.42 5.20
CA GLU A 342 4.15 15.09 3.90
C GLU A 342 2.81 15.23 3.16
N VAL A 343 2.01 14.15 3.11
CA VAL A 343 0.69 14.15 2.45
C VAL A 343 -0.24 15.16 3.10
N ILE A 344 -0.33 15.18 4.43
CA ILE A 344 -1.16 16.15 5.17
C ILE A 344 -0.71 17.58 4.87
N SER A 345 0.60 17.84 4.89
CA SER A 345 1.14 19.17 4.58
C SER A 345 0.71 19.63 3.19
N ILE A 346 0.88 18.79 2.17
CA ILE A 346 0.57 19.12 0.78
C ILE A 346 -0.93 19.32 0.58
N LEU A 347 -1.78 18.47 1.19
CA LEU A 347 -3.23 18.60 1.09
C LEU A 347 -3.73 19.92 1.68
N ASN A 348 -3.16 20.35 2.81
CA ASN A 348 -3.52 21.62 3.44
C ASN A 348 -3.20 22.85 2.56
N GLU A 349 -2.23 22.76 1.63
CA GLU A 349 -1.87 23.88 0.75
C GLU A 349 -2.98 24.24 -0.25
N TYR A 350 -3.84 23.29 -0.63
CA TYR A 350 -4.93 23.50 -1.59
C TYR A 350 -6.31 23.07 -1.07
N GLY A 351 -6.43 22.76 0.23
CA GLY A 351 -7.70 22.42 0.87
C GLY A 351 -8.18 20.98 0.68
N GLY A 352 -7.29 20.07 0.27
CA GLY A 352 -7.58 18.63 0.23
C GLY A 352 -7.65 18.01 1.64
N LYS A 353 -8.21 16.80 1.74
CA LYS A 353 -8.37 16.08 3.02
C LYS A 353 -7.82 14.66 2.93
N LEU A 354 -7.14 14.23 3.99
CA LEU A 354 -6.77 12.84 4.17
C LEU A 354 -7.91 12.10 4.88
N VAL A 355 -8.33 10.97 4.31
CA VAL A 355 -9.35 10.06 4.86
C VAL A 355 -8.68 8.72 5.14
N GLU A 356 -8.76 8.26 6.39
CA GLU A 356 -8.08 7.05 6.84
C GLU A 356 -9.12 6.03 7.32
N TYR A 357 -8.93 4.78 6.92
CA TYR A 357 -9.76 3.67 7.37
C TYR A 357 -8.93 2.64 8.12
N PRO A 358 -9.51 1.92 9.11
CA PRO A 358 -8.81 0.85 9.80
C PRO A 358 -8.26 -0.19 8.83
N TYR A 359 -6.94 -0.43 8.90
CA TYR A 359 -6.29 -1.45 8.11
C TYR A 359 -6.71 -2.84 8.59
N SER A 360 -6.99 -3.74 7.64
CA SER A 360 -7.48 -5.07 7.99
C SER A 360 -6.34 -5.93 8.54
N LYS A 361 -6.43 -6.32 9.82
CA LYS A 361 -5.48 -7.20 10.51
C LYS A 361 -6.03 -8.63 10.66
N ASP A 362 -6.62 -9.16 9.59
CA ASP A 362 -7.03 -10.57 9.59
C ASP A 362 -5.78 -11.45 9.49
N ASP A 363 -5.63 -12.42 10.39
CA ASP A 363 -4.50 -13.36 10.43
C ASP A 363 -4.24 -14.00 9.07
N LYS A 364 -5.29 -14.23 8.26
CA LYS A 364 -5.17 -14.78 6.90
C LYS A 364 -4.40 -13.87 5.95
N TYR A 365 -4.52 -12.54 6.07
CA TYR A 365 -3.79 -11.62 5.22
C TYR A 365 -2.31 -11.54 5.62
N GLU A 366 -2.03 -11.61 6.92
CA GLU A 366 -0.65 -11.71 7.42
C GLU A 366 0.01 -13.02 6.97
N GLU A 367 -0.74 -14.13 6.94
CA GLU A 367 -0.28 -15.41 6.40
C GLU A 367 0.04 -15.33 4.89
N LEU A 368 -0.80 -14.65 4.09
CA LEU A 368 -0.53 -14.43 2.66
C LEU A 368 0.76 -13.63 2.42
N ASP A 369 0.99 -12.58 3.22
CA ASP A 369 2.21 -11.79 3.14
C ASP A 369 3.45 -12.58 3.61
N ARG A 370 3.30 -13.48 4.60
CA ARG A 370 4.34 -14.44 5.03
C ARG A 370 4.68 -15.45 3.94
N ASN A 371 3.67 -16.06 3.32
CA ASN A 371 3.85 -17.02 2.23
C ASN A 371 4.54 -16.37 1.02
N SER A 372 4.18 -15.13 0.71
CA SER A 372 4.85 -14.33 -0.33
C SER A 372 6.35 -14.14 -0.03
N ARG A 373 6.73 -13.94 1.24
CA ARG A 373 8.15 -13.86 1.64
C ARG A 373 8.86 -15.21 1.55
N ALA A 374 8.18 -16.30 1.91
CA ALA A 374 8.71 -17.65 1.79
C ALA A 374 8.97 -18.02 0.32
N GLU A 375 8.11 -17.62 -0.61
CA GLU A 375 8.39 -17.76 -2.04
C GLU A 375 9.65 -16.96 -2.43
N LEU A 376 9.80 -15.72 -1.96
CA LEU A 376 11.00 -14.93 -2.24
C LEU A 376 12.29 -15.52 -1.64
N SER A 377 12.25 -16.36 -0.61
CA SER A 377 13.45 -17.02 -0.07
C SER A 377 13.84 -18.27 -0.85
N MET A 378 12.97 -18.79 -1.73
CA MET A 378 13.23 -19.99 -2.51
C MET A 378 14.48 -19.82 -3.40
N PRO A 379 15.38 -20.82 -3.44
CA PRO A 379 16.65 -20.73 -4.18
C PRO A 379 16.53 -20.33 -5.65
N ASP A 380 15.49 -20.78 -6.35
CA ASP A 380 15.23 -20.49 -7.75
C ASP A 380 14.81 -19.02 -7.97
N LEU A 381 13.90 -18.51 -7.14
CA LEU A 381 13.47 -17.11 -7.20
C LEU A 381 14.57 -16.14 -6.75
N ARG A 382 15.34 -16.49 -5.71
CA ARG A 382 16.47 -15.68 -5.21
C ARG A 382 17.59 -15.58 -6.24
N ARG A 383 17.97 -16.70 -6.88
CA ARG A 383 19.09 -16.76 -7.83
C ARG A 383 18.95 -15.77 -8.98
N GLY A 384 17.78 -15.74 -9.64
CA GLY A 384 17.52 -14.83 -10.77
C GLY A 384 17.33 -13.36 -10.40
N ARG A 385 17.10 -13.05 -9.12
CA ARG A 385 16.76 -11.69 -8.68
C ARG A 385 17.88 -10.67 -8.89
N LEU A 386 19.15 -11.07 -8.73
CA LEU A 386 20.28 -10.16 -8.95
C LEU A 386 20.27 -9.57 -10.36
N ARG A 387 20.07 -10.40 -11.39
CA ARG A 387 19.98 -9.95 -12.79
C ARG A 387 18.83 -8.98 -12.99
N LYS A 388 17.66 -9.29 -12.41
CA LYS A 388 16.48 -8.43 -12.51
C LYS A 388 16.70 -7.07 -11.83
N LEU A 389 17.34 -7.05 -10.67
CA LEU A 389 17.69 -5.81 -9.96
C LEU A 389 18.68 -4.96 -10.77
N ILE A 390 19.72 -5.57 -11.33
CA ILE A 390 20.69 -4.86 -12.20
C ILE A 390 19.98 -4.26 -13.42
N ALA A 391 19.11 -5.03 -14.08
CA ALA A 391 18.37 -4.56 -15.25
C ALA A 391 17.38 -3.43 -14.92
N MET A 392 16.76 -3.48 -13.73
CA MET A 392 15.77 -2.51 -13.29
C MET A 392 16.40 -1.20 -12.78
N LYS A 393 17.40 -1.29 -11.90
CA LYS A 393 18.03 -0.11 -11.26
C LYS A 393 19.21 0.46 -12.04
N GLY A 394 19.79 -0.33 -12.94
CA GLY A 394 21.03 -0.01 -13.66
C GLY A 394 22.29 -0.18 -12.81
N CYS A 395 22.25 0.24 -11.55
CA CYS A 395 23.30 0.03 -10.54
C CYS A 395 22.67 -0.41 -9.22
N ILE A 396 23.29 -1.41 -8.58
CA ILE A 396 22.86 -1.97 -7.30
C ILE A 396 24.01 -1.94 -6.31
N ASN A 397 23.69 -1.95 -5.02
CA ASN A 397 24.69 -2.03 -3.96
C ASN A 397 24.61 -3.36 -3.17
N ALA A 398 25.74 -3.83 -2.70
CA ALA A 398 25.84 -5.02 -1.86
C ALA A 398 26.69 -4.72 -0.63
N ILE A 399 26.30 -5.21 0.53
CA ILE A 399 27.08 -5.10 1.76
C ILE A 399 27.54 -6.49 2.22
N GLU A 400 28.71 -6.53 2.84
CA GLU A 400 29.28 -7.76 3.36
C GLU A 400 28.37 -8.44 4.41
N ALA A 401 28.28 -9.78 4.34
CA ALA A 401 27.64 -10.59 5.36
C ALA A 401 28.46 -11.87 5.61
N HIS A 402 28.76 -12.15 6.88
CA HIS A 402 29.58 -13.28 7.33
C HIS A 402 28.91 -14.11 8.44
N SER A 403 27.63 -13.83 8.74
CA SER A 403 26.76 -14.54 9.68
C SER A 403 25.30 -14.21 9.42
N GLY A 404 24.37 -15.02 9.94
CA GLY A 404 22.94 -14.73 9.90
C GLY A 404 22.56 -13.35 10.45
N ILE A 405 23.23 -12.88 11.52
CA ILE A 405 22.98 -11.52 12.08
C ILE A 405 23.39 -10.43 11.10
N THR A 406 24.58 -10.52 10.49
CA THR A 406 24.99 -9.54 9.48
C THR A 406 24.11 -9.60 8.23
N GLY A 407 23.60 -10.80 7.89
CA GLY A 407 22.57 -10.97 6.87
C GLY A 407 21.29 -10.21 7.23
N LEU A 408 20.79 -10.35 8.46
CA LEU A 408 19.60 -9.62 8.94
C LEU A 408 19.81 -8.10 8.94
N ILE A 409 21.00 -7.62 9.27
CA ILE A 409 21.34 -6.19 9.15
C ILE A 409 21.24 -5.75 7.68
N ALA A 410 21.86 -6.49 6.77
CA ALA A 410 21.79 -6.20 5.34
C ALA A 410 20.35 -6.28 4.80
N GLU A 411 19.53 -7.21 5.30
CA GLU A 411 18.13 -7.41 4.94
C GLU A 411 17.26 -6.23 5.40
N LYS A 412 17.36 -5.85 6.67
CA LYS A 412 16.40 -4.96 7.35
C LYS A 412 16.79 -3.47 7.35
N THR A 413 18.03 -3.14 7.02
CA THR A 413 18.49 -1.74 7.07
C THR A 413 17.88 -0.94 5.93
N THR A 414 17.11 0.09 6.28
CA THR A 414 16.46 1.01 5.35
C THR A 414 16.55 2.44 5.88
N VAL A 415 16.87 3.39 5.02
CA VAL A 415 16.98 4.82 5.33
C VAL A 415 16.01 5.60 4.45
N LEU A 416 15.25 6.54 5.04
CA LEU A 416 14.43 7.50 4.31
C LEU A 416 15.19 8.82 4.22
N GLN A 417 15.43 9.29 2.99
CA GLN A 417 16.07 10.58 2.75
C GLN A 417 15.45 11.21 1.51
N ASP A 418 15.07 12.49 1.60
CA ASP A 418 14.50 13.27 0.49
C ASP A 418 13.31 12.59 -0.21
N GLY A 419 12.43 11.94 0.56
CA GLY A 419 11.25 11.23 0.04
C GLY A 419 11.54 9.89 -0.65
N LYS A 420 12.81 9.45 -0.64
CA LYS A 420 13.28 8.18 -1.21
C LYS A 420 13.75 7.23 -0.13
N SER A 421 13.56 5.94 -0.38
CA SER A 421 14.00 4.87 0.50
C SER A 421 15.26 4.21 -0.07
N TYR A 422 16.29 4.09 0.76
CA TYR A 422 17.57 3.46 0.43
C TYR A 422 17.75 2.22 1.29
N GLN A 423 18.15 1.12 0.66
CA GLN A 423 18.47 -0.14 1.32
C GLN A 423 19.53 -0.90 0.52
N PHE A 424 20.12 -1.93 1.12
CA PHE A 424 21.03 -2.82 0.40
C PHE A 424 20.28 -3.71 -0.58
N ASP A 425 20.76 -3.85 -1.81
CA ASP A 425 20.12 -4.69 -2.83
C ASP A 425 20.54 -6.15 -2.79
N ALA A 426 21.77 -6.42 -2.35
CA ALA A 426 22.35 -7.76 -2.29
C ALA A 426 23.30 -7.91 -1.09
N MET A 427 23.75 -9.14 -0.84
CA MET A 427 24.72 -9.48 0.19
C MET A 427 26.02 -10.00 -0.44
N TRP A 428 27.15 -9.59 0.11
CA TRP A 428 28.49 -10.04 -0.30
C TRP A 428 29.08 -11.00 0.74
N VAL A 429 29.21 -12.27 0.39
CA VAL A 429 29.85 -13.27 1.24
C VAL A 429 31.35 -13.27 0.96
N SER A 430 32.03 -12.38 1.67
CA SER A 430 33.47 -12.10 1.57
C SER A 430 34.32 -13.27 2.09
N SER A 431 35.37 -13.69 1.34
CA SER A 431 36.34 -14.66 1.85
C SER A 431 37.09 -14.12 3.08
N LEU A 432 37.45 -12.83 3.03
CA LEU A 432 38.14 -12.12 4.10
C LEU A 432 37.32 -12.08 5.40
N CYS A 433 36.05 -11.66 5.31
CA CYS A 433 35.22 -11.55 6.51
C CYS A 433 34.91 -12.94 7.08
N ASP A 434 34.65 -13.92 6.22
CA ASP A 434 34.35 -15.28 6.64
C ASP A 434 35.55 -15.98 7.33
N SER A 435 36.77 -15.77 6.82
CA SER A 435 37.99 -16.28 7.47
C SER A 435 38.28 -15.53 8.76
N THR A 436 38.12 -14.20 8.76
CA THR A 436 38.38 -13.34 9.92
C THR A 436 37.44 -13.65 11.08
N ALA A 437 36.15 -13.87 10.81
CA ALA A 437 35.16 -14.29 11.81
C ALA A 437 35.55 -15.63 12.49
N LYS A 438 36.33 -16.46 11.80
CA LYS A 438 36.87 -17.73 12.29
C LYS A 438 38.28 -17.62 12.89
N GLY A 439 38.83 -16.41 13.00
CA GLY A 439 40.20 -16.17 13.47
C GLY A 439 41.28 -16.73 12.54
N LYS A 440 40.98 -16.88 11.25
CA LYS A 440 41.86 -17.49 10.24
C LYS A 440 42.27 -16.49 9.16
N PRO A 441 43.48 -16.62 8.59
CA PRO A 441 43.93 -15.78 7.48
C PRO A 441 43.16 -16.07 6.18
N ASP A 442 42.97 -15.02 5.37
CA ASP A 442 42.35 -15.06 4.03
C ASP A 442 43.34 -15.54 2.97
N ILE A 443 43.61 -16.84 2.99
CA ILE A 443 44.58 -17.52 2.11
C ILE A 443 44.02 -18.81 1.51
N GLU A 444 42.70 -18.88 1.31
CA GLU A 444 41.96 -20.11 0.95
C GLU A 444 42.09 -21.25 1.99
N LEU A 445 42.41 -20.91 3.25
CA LEU A 445 42.53 -21.89 4.35
C LEU A 445 41.17 -22.44 4.80
N VAL A 446 40.12 -21.61 4.74
CA VAL A 446 38.75 -22.02 5.09
C VAL A 446 38.18 -22.79 3.92
N ASP A 447 37.86 -24.05 4.15
CA ASP A 447 37.37 -24.93 3.09
C ASP A 447 35.93 -24.58 2.67
N MET A 448 35.58 -24.97 1.44
CA MET A 448 34.27 -24.67 0.85
C MET A 448 33.08 -25.20 1.66
N THR A 449 33.23 -26.30 2.39
CA THR A 449 32.14 -26.82 3.25
C THR A 449 31.81 -25.82 4.33
N SER A 450 32.82 -25.25 4.96
CA SER A 450 32.63 -24.23 5.99
C SER A 450 32.06 -22.94 5.39
N ARG A 451 32.45 -22.56 4.17
CA ARG A 451 31.91 -21.37 3.50
C ARG A 451 30.46 -21.56 3.08
N PHE A 452 30.07 -22.76 2.63
CA PHE A 452 28.68 -23.10 2.31
C PHE A 452 27.78 -23.05 3.55
N ARG A 453 28.26 -23.49 4.72
CA ARG A 453 27.49 -23.33 5.97
C ARG A 453 27.19 -21.87 6.30
N THR A 454 28.16 -20.96 6.12
CA THR A 454 27.91 -19.52 6.30
C THR A 454 26.81 -19.03 5.33
N ILE A 455 26.79 -19.53 4.09
CA ILE A 455 25.73 -19.20 3.14
C ILE A 455 24.38 -19.72 3.62
N ASP A 456 24.31 -20.98 4.06
CA ASP A 456 23.08 -21.60 4.58
C ASP A 456 22.52 -20.78 5.76
N ASP A 457 23.36 -20.44 6.75
CA ASP A 457 22.98 -19.63 7.92
C ASP A 457 22.41 -18.25 7.51
N ILE A 458 22.97 -17.62 6.47
CA ILE A 458 22.46 -16.34 5.95
C ILE A 458 21.14 -16.56 5.21
N MET A 459 21.04 -17.63 4.41
CA MET A 459 19.91 -17.90 3.55
C MET A 459 18.64 -18.26 4.31
N GLU A 460 18.75 -18.86 5.50
CA GLU A 460 17.63 -19.19 6.38
C GLU A 460 16.87 -17.96 6.87
N VAL A 461 17.57 -16.83 7.07
CA VAL A 461 17.01 -15.66 7.75
C VAL A 461 16.86 -14.42 6.86
N THR A 462 17.16 -14.53 5.56
CA THR A 462 17.19 -13.39 4.62
C THR A 462 16.44 -13.70 3.33
N THR A 463 16.24 -12.71 2.46
CA THR A 463 15.65 -12.95 1.12
C THR A 463 16.49 -12.37 -0.01
N LYS A 464 17.39 -11.42 0.26
CA LYS A 464 18.19 -10.74 -0.76
C LYS A 464 19.13 -11.68 -1.54
N PRO A 465 19.50 -11.33 -2.79
CA PRO A 465 20.49 -12.05 -3.58
C PRO A 465 21.84 -12.14 -2.88
N ILE A 466 22.55 -13.24 -3.10
CA ILE A 466 23.90 -13.45 -2.56
C ILE A 466 24.93 -13.43 -3.69
N ILE A 467 25.97 -12.64 -3.48
CA ILE A 467 27.20 -12.59 -4.27
C ILE A 467 28.29 -13.25 -3.43
N PHE A 468 28.92 -14.29 -3.96
CA PHE A 468 29.90 -15.09 -3.25
C PHE A 468 31.31 -14.85 -3.78
N ASP A 469 32.28 -14.59 -2.88
CA ASP A 469 33.70 -14.57 -3.22
C ASP A 469 34.19 -15.99 -3.48
N GLY A 470 34.46 -16.36 -4.73
CA GLY A 470 34.95 -17.67 -5.13
C GLY A 470 36.46 -17.83 -5.07
N ASP A 471 37.19 -16.87 -4.52
CA ASP A 471 38.66 -16.85 -4.52
C ASP A 471 39.21 -17.04 -5.96
N THR A 472 40.20 -17.90 -6.17
CA THR A 472 40.70 -18.24 -7.52
C THR A 472 39.80 -19.23 -8.29
N GLY A 473 38.73 -19.72 -7.66
CA GLY A 473 37.92 -20.84 -8.12
C GLY A 473 38.58 -22.21 -7.95
N GLY A 474 39.83 -22.26 -7.47
CA GLY A 474 40.62 -23.50 -7.35
C GLY A 474 40.90 -24.17 -8.71
N LEU A 475 41.01 -25.51 -8.70
CA LEU A 475 41.15 -26.31 -9.91
C LEU A 475 39.87 -26.25 -10.75
N THR A 476 40.02 -26.19 -12.07
CA THR A 476 38.89 -26.09 -13.02
C THR A 476 37.88 -27.24 -12.84
N GLU A 477 38.35 -28.45 -12.58
CA GLU A 477 37.53 -29.64 -12.33
C GLU A 477 36.71 -29.49 -11.04
N HIS A 478 37.27 -28.84 -10.01
CA HIS A 478 36.57 -28.57 -8.76
C HIS A 478 35.57 -27.42 -8.92
N PHE A 479 35.95 -26.37 -9.64
CA PHE A 479 35.11 -25.20 -9.90
C PHE A 479 33.77 -25.59 -10.53
N VAL A 480 33.75 -26.56 -11.45
CA VAL A 480 32.53 -27.12 -12.05
C VAL A 480 31.53 -27.62 -11.00
N TYR A 481 31.99 -28.30 -9.94
CA TYR A 481 31.12 -28.78 -8.86
C TYR A 481 30.76 -27.66 -7.88
N THR A 482 31.66 -26.70 -7.65
CA THR A 482 31.38 -25.49 -6.86
C THR A 482 30.24 -24.69 -7.50
N VAL A 483 30.29 -24.45 -8.81
CA VAL A 483 29.22 -23.76 -9.56
C VAL A 483 27.87 -24.47 -9.37
N ARG A 484 27.82 -25.80 -9.57
CA ARG A 484 26.58 -26.58 -9.38
C ARG A 484 26.04 -26.49 -7.96
N SER A 485 26.93 -26.46 -6.96
CA SER A 485 26.54 -26.39 -5.55
C SER A 485 26.00 -25.01 -5.19
N LEU A 486 26.72 -23.95 -5.54
CA LEU A 486 26.29 -22.56 -5.33
C LEU A 486 24.96 -22.27 -6.05
N GLU A 487 24.83 -22.71 -7.30
CA GLU A 487 23.60 -22.57 -8.07
C GLU A 487 22.42 -23.28 -7.39
N ARG A 488 22.62 -24.51 -6.90
CA ARG A 488 21.58 -25.28 -6.21
C ARG A 488 21.17 -24.65 -4.88
N ILE A 489 22.12 -24.11 -4.13
CA ILE A 489 21.87 -23.42 -2.84
C ILE A 489 21.07 -22.12 -3.07
N GLY A 490 21.17 -21.51 -4.26
CA GLY A 490 20.44 -20.29 -4.62
C GLY A 490 21.28 -19.02 -4.59
N VAL A 491 22.61 -19.16 -4.59
CA VAL A 491 23.55 -18.04 -4.75
C VAL A 491 23.32 -17.44 -6.13
N SER A 492 23.36 -16.11 -6.24
CA SER A 492 23.04 -15.40 -7.48
C SER A 492 24.27 -15.20 -8.36
N MET A 493 25.44 -14.95 -7.75
CA MET A 493 26.69 -14.72 -8.46
C MET A 493 27.88 -15.28 -7.70
N VAL A 494 28.84 -15.88 -8.41
CA VAL A 494 30.19 -16.16 -7.90
C VAL A 494 31.20 -15.25 -8.58
N ILE A 495 32.12 -14.67 -7.81
CA ILE A 495 33.24 -13.89 -8.33
C ILE A 495 34.53 -14.70 -8.19
N ILE A 496 35.25 -14.97 -9.29
CA ILE A 496 36.56 -15.64 -9.24
C ILE A 496 37.66 -14.70 -9.74
N GLU A 497 38.85 -14.74 -9.14
CA GLU A 497 39.98 -13.87 -9.46
C GLU A 497 41.08 -14.59 -10.27
N ASP A 498 41.75 -13.85 -11.17
CA ASP A 498 42.75 -14.37 -12.11
C ASP A 498 44.17 -14.51 -11.52
N LYS A 499 44.28 -14.83 -10.23
CA LYS A 499 45.57 -15.07 -9.56
C LYS A 499 46.00 -16.53 -9.59
N CYS A 500 47.32 -16.75 -9.52
CA CYS A 500 47.96 -18.03 -9.30
C CYS A 500 48.84 -18.02 -8.03
N GLY A 501 48.94 -19.20 -7.39
CA GLY A 501 49.72 -19.40 -6.16
C GLY A 501 48.87 -19.34 -4.89
N LEU A 502 49.52 -19.31 -3.72
CA LEU A 502 48.81 -19.12 -2.45
C LEU A 502 48.16 -17.73 -2.44
N LYS A 503 46.83 -17.68 -2.41
CA LYS A 503 46.08 -16.43 -2.28
C LYS A 503 46.60 -15.67 -1.07
N LYS A 504 46.89 -14.38 -1.24
CA LYS A 504 46.97 -13.39 -0.15
C LYS A 504 46.08 -12.22 -0.53
N ASN A 505 45.42 -11.66 0.48
CA ASN A 505 44.48 -10.57 0.33
C ASN A 505 45.11 -9.34 -0.36
N SER A 506 44.40 -8.75 -1.33
CA SER A 506 44.86 -7.65 -2.19
C SER A 506 45.19 -6.34 -1.44
N LEU A 507 44.80 -6.24 -0.16
CA LEU A 507 45.08 -5.09 0.71
C LEU A 507 46.45 -5.16 1.42
N PHE A 508 47.12 -6.33 1.42
CA PHE A 508 48.45 -6.48 2.02
C PHE A 508 49.55 -6.36 0.95
N GLY A 509 50.65 -5.67 1.29
CA GLY A 509 51.71 -5.26 0.35
C GLY A 509 52.43 -6.40 -0.39
N THR A 510 53.25 -6.02 -1.38
CA THR A 510 53.93 -6.89 -2.37
C THR A 510 55.12 -7.70 -1.83
N GLU A 511 55.19 -7.99 -0.53
CA GLU A 511 56.34 -8.67 0.10
C GLU A 511 56.51 -10.14 -0.33
N VAL A 512 55.52 -10.72 -1.03
CA VAL A 512 55.59 -12.03 -1.69
C VAL A 512 55.12 -11.88 -3.14
N GLN A 513 55.90 -12.35 -4.11
CA GLN A 513 55.53 -12.33 -5.53
C GLN A 513 54.24 -13.12 -5.77
N GLN A 514 53.17 -12.43 -6.17
CA GLN A 514 51.97 -13.03 -6.74
C GLN A 514 52.06 -12.96 -8.28
N THR A 515 51.44 -13.93 -8.95
CA THR A 515 51.40 -14.00 -10.42
C THR A 515 49.95 -14.13 -10.88
N GLN A 516 49.68 -13.68 -12.10
CA GLN A 516 48.37 -13.90 -12.73
C GLN A 516 48.35 -15.23 -13.47
N ASP A 517 47.15 -15.80 -13.55
CA ASP A 517 46.87 -16.88 -14.48
C ASP A 517 47.00 -16.37 -15.93
N SER A 518 47.31 -17.29 -16.83
CA SER A 518 47.24 -17.02 -18.27
C SER A 518 45.81 -16.71 -18.68
N ILE A 519 45.65 -15.83 -19.67
CA ILE A 519 44.33 -15.45 -20.19
C ILE A 519 43.60 -16.70 -20.69
N GLU A 520 44.31 -17.60 -21.39
CA GLU A 520 43.75 -18.83 -21.95
C GLU A 520 43.22 -19.77 -20.86
N ASN A 521 44.01 -20.04 -19.83
CA ASN A 521 43.62 -20.97 -18.76
C ASN A 521 42.44 -20.41 -17.95
N PHE A 522 42.44 -19.11 -17.65
CA PHE A 522 41.33 -18.49 -16.94
C PHE A 522 40.05 -18.45 -17.78
N CYS A 523 40.16 -18.18 -19.09
CA CYS A 523 39.04 -18.31 -20.03
C CYS A 523 38.47 -19.73 -20.07
N GLU A 524 39.31 -20.77 -20.07
CA GLU A 524 38.84 -22.15 -20.02
C GLU A 524 38.14 -22.48 -18.70
N LYS A 525 38.62 -21.95 -17.57
CA LYS A 525 37.93 -22.08 -16.27
C LYS A 525 36.54 -21.44 -16.29
N ILE A 526 36.44 -20.21 -16.82
CA ILE A 526 35.14 -19.51 -16.99
C ILE A 526 34.20 -20.35 -17.86
N LYS A 527 34.65 -20.80 -19.04
CA LYS A 527 33.84 -21.65 -19.95
C LYS A 527 33.38 -22.94 -19.28
N ALA A 528 34.27 -23.60 -18.52
CA ALA A 528 33.94 -24.81 -17.79
C ALA A 528 32.85 -24.54 -16.73
N GLY A 529 32.98 -23.45 -15.97
CA GLY A 529 31.96 -23.00 -15.02
C GLY A 529 30.62 -22.69 -15.71
N LYS A 530 30.64 -21.92 -16.81
CA LYS A 530 29.43 -21.60 -17.59
C LYS A 530 28.74 -22.84 -18.14
N LYS A 531 29.50 -23.81 -18.64
CA LYS A 531 28.97 -25.11 -19.09
C LYS A 531 28.39 -25.95 -17.95
N ALA A 532 28.83 -25.74 -16.71
CA ALA A 532 28.36 -26.47 -15.53
C ALA A 532 26.98 -26.01 -15.04
N GLN A 533 26.59 -24.77 -15.35
CA GLN A 533 25.32 -24.15 -14.96
C GLN A 533 24.13 -24.94 -15.51
N LYS A 534 23.04 -24.95 -14.74
CA LYS A 534 21.74 -25.54 -15.12
C LYS A 534 20.73 -24.49 -15.57
N THR A 535 20.90 -23.26 -15.13
CA THR A 535 20.03 -22.12 -15.41
C THR A 535 20.83 -20.97 -16.01
N LYS A 536 20.14 -20.02 -16.64
CA LYS A 536 20.75 -18.76 -17.11
C LYS A 536 20.85 -17.72 -15.99
N ASP A 537 20.27 -18.02 -14.83
CA ASP A 537 20.13 -17.08 -13.72
C ASP A 537 21.45 -16.89 -12.98
N PHE A 538 22.17 -17.99 -12.71
CA PHE A 538 23.47 -17.94 -12.02
C PHE A 538 24.49 -17.12 -12.82
N MET A 539 25.20 -16.22 -12.14
CA MET A 539 26.23 -15.37 -12.74
C MET A 539 27.64 -15.85 -12.34
N ILE A 540 28.57 -15.83 -13.30
CA ILE A 540 30.00 -15.97 -13.04
C ILE A 540 30.66 -14.64 -13.38
N CYS A 541 31.26 -13.99 -12.39
CA CYS A 541 32.01 -12.76 -12.54
C CYS A 541 33.51 -13.04 -12.53
N ALA A 542 34.23 -12.44 -13.47
CA ALA A 542 35.68 -12.52 -13.54
C ALA A 542 36.29 -11.26 -12.90
N ARG A 543 37.04 -11.45 -11.81
CA ARG A 543 37.79 -10.40 -11.13
C ARG A 543 39.21 -10.33 -11.68
N ILE A 544 39.58 -9.13 -12.12
CA ILE A 544 40.85 -8.82 -12.78
C ILE A 544 41.77 -8.13 -11.78
N GLU A 545 42.94 -8.73 -11.55
CA GLU A 545 43.92 -8.25 -10.58
C GLU A 545 45.08 -7.46 -11.21
N SER A 546 45.02 -7.14 -12.50
CA SER A 546 46.07 -6.44 -13.25
C SER A 546 46.51 -5.11 -12.63
N LEU A 547 45.57 -4.30 -12.14
CA LEU A 547 45.89 -3.01 -11.50
C LEU A 547 46.45 -3.21 -10.07
N ILE A 548 46.04 -4.26 -9.38
CA ILE A 548 46.59 -4.63 -8.06
C ILE A 548 48.05 -5.10 -8.19
N LEU A 549 48.35 -5.82 -9.28
CA LEU A 549 49.67 -6.39 -9.59
C LEU A 549 50.52 -5.50 -10.52
N GLU A 550 50.10 -4.25 -10.74
CA GLU A 550 50.81 -3.23 -11.51
C GLU A 550 51.18 -3.64 -12.96
N GLN A 551 50.38 -4.50 -13.60
CA GLN A 551 50.57 -4.86 -15.01
C GLN A 551 50.08 -3.77 -15.99
N GLY A 552 49.27 -2.82 -15.50
CA GLY A 552 48.80 -1.66 -16.26
C GLY A 552 47.39 -1.82 -16.86
N MET A 553 46.90 -0.72 -17.44
CA MET A 553 45.53 -0.60 -17.96
C MET A 553 45.27 -1.46 -19.19
N ASP A 554 46.26 -1.58 -20.08
CA ASP A 554 46.10 -2.33 -21.33
C ASP A 554 45.93 -3.84 -21.05
N ASP A 555 46.72 -4.40 -20.14
CA ASP A 555 46.55 -5.80 -19.68
C ASP A 555 45.19 -6.01 -18.99
N ALA A 556 44.76 -5.05 -18.16
CA ALA A 556 43.44 -5.11 -17.50
C ALA A 556 42.29 -5.17 -18.53
N LEU A 557 42.35 -4.35 -19.58
CA LEU A 557 41.34 -4.32 -20.65
C LEU A 557 41.40 -5.57 -21.53
N GLU A 558 42.61 -6.03 -21.90
CA GLU A 558 42.79 -7.26 -22.67
C GLU A 558 42.13 -8.46 -21.97
N ARG A 559 42.41 -8.61 -20.67
CA ARG A 559 41.78 -9.62 -19.82
C ARG A 559 40.27 -9.45 -19.73
N ALA A 560 39.78 -8.22 -19.53
CA ALA A 560 38.35 -7.94 -19.46
C ALA A 560 37.60 -8.41 -20.71
N PHE A 561 38.11 -8.06 -21.90
CA PHE A 561 37.49 -8.46 -23.16
C PHE A 561 37.60 -9.98 -23.39
N ALA A 562 38.72 -10.59 -23.04
CA ALA A 562 38.90 -12.04 -23.15
C ALA A 562 37.92 -12.80 -22.23
N PHE A 563 37.80 -12.37 -20.97
CA PHE A 563 36.94 -13.01 -19.97
C PHE A 563 35.45 -12.82 -20.29
N ALA A 564 35.05 -11.63 -20.74
CA ALA A 564 33.71 -11.39 -21.25
C ALA A 564 33.41 -12.28 -22.47
N GLY A 565 34.35 -12.37 -23.42
CA GLY A 565 34.25 -13.25 -24.60
C GLY A 565 34.22 -14.75 -24.26
N ALA A 566 34.83 -15.16 -23.15
CA ALA A 566 34.76 -16.53 -22.63
C ALA A 566 33.42 -16.86 -21.96
N GLY A 567 32.57 -15.85 -21.74
CA GLY A 567 31.22 -16.01 -21.20
C GLY A 567 31.06 -15.56 -19.75
N ALA A 568 31.99 -14.78 -19.17
CA ALA A 568 31.77 -14.13 -17.90
C ALA A 568 30.53 -13.23 -17.97
N ASP A 569 29.64 -13.34 -16.98
CA ASP A 569 28.40 -12.56 -16.92
C ASP A 569 28.62 -11.15 -16.37
N ALA A 570 29.79 -10.88 -15.79
CA ALA A 570 30.19 -9.59 -15.25
C ALA A 570 31.72 -9.52 -15.13
N ILE A 571 32.27 -8.31 -15.18
CA ILE A 571 33.70 -8.06 -14.96
C ILE A 571 33.87 -7.26 -13.67
N MET A 572 34.72 -7.72 -12.78
CA MET A 572 35.15 -6.96 -11.61
C MET A 572 36.55 -6.41 -11.85
N ILE A 573 36.71 -5.10 -11.70
CA ILE A 573 38.00 -4.44 -11.69
C ILE A 573 38.30 -3.90 -10.29
N HIS A 574 39.55 -4.06 -9.84
CA HIS A 574 39.95 -3.63 -8.51
C HIS A 574 41.23 -2.79 -8.56
N SER A 575 41.30 -1.76 -7.72
CA SER A 575 42.51 -0.95 -7.51
C SER A 575 42.72 -0.76 -6.01
N ARG A 576 44.00 -0.65 -5.62
CA ARG A 576 44.43 -0.35 -4.26
C ARG A 576 44.70 1.14 -4.01
N ARG A 577 44.65 1.97 -5.08
CA ARG A 577 44.84 3.41 -4.97
C ARG A 577 43.66 4.06 -4.25
N LYS A 578 43.92 5.24 -3.65
CA LYS A 578 42.87 6.02 -2.98
C LYS A 578 42.06 6.83 -3.98
N GLU A 579 42.72 7.23 -5.07
CA GLU A 579 42.16 8.00 -6.15
C GLU A 579 41.40 7.07 -7.12
N PRO A 580 40.19 7.43 -7.56
CA PRO A 580 39.36 6.59 -8.43
C PRO A 580 39.77 6.63 -9.91
N ASP A 581 40.80 7.39 -10.30
CA ASP A 581 41.14 7.68 -11.70
C ASP A 581 41.35 6.43 -12.54
N GLU A 582 42.08 5.43 -12.04
CA GLU A 582 42.30 4.17 -12.78
C GLU A 582 40.99 3.42 -13.01
N ILE A 583 40.06 3.47 -12.05
CA ILE A 583 38.75 2.82 -12.18
C ILE A 583 37.89 3.57 -13.21
N PHE A 584 37.89 4.90 -13.17
CA PHE A 584 37.17 5.72 -14.15
C PHE A 584 37.71 5.52 -15.57
N GLU A 585 39.02 5.46 -15.74
CA GLU A 585 39.67 5.17 -17.02
C GLU A 585 39.27 3.79 -17.54
N PHE A 586 39.31 2.75 -16.68
CA PHE A 586 38.90 1.40 -17.06
C PHE A 586 37.45 1.36 -17.54
N ILE A 587 36.53 1.96 -16.77
CA ILE A 587 35.10 1.96 -17.11
C ILE A 587 34.87 2.63 -18.47
N ALA A 588 35.48 3.82 -18.69
CA ALA A 588 35.33 4.55 -19.95
C ALA A 588 35.81 3.71 -21.14
N LYS A 589 37.04 3.19 -21.08
CA LYS A 589 37.63 2.38 -22.16
C LYS A 589 36.91 1.05 -22.39
N PHE A 590 36.45 0.38 -21.33
CA PHE A 590 35.68 -0.86 -21.46
C PHE A 590 34.33 -0.59 -22.13
N ARG A 591 33.62 0.47 -21.73
CA ARG A 591 32.30 0.85 -22.26
C ARG A 591 32.31 1.33 -23.71
N GLU A 592 33.45 1.79 -24.22
CA GLU A 592 33.62 2.08 -25.65
C GLU A 592 33.37 0.84 -26.53
N LYS A 593 33.74 -0.35 -26.05
CA LYS A 593 33.62 -1.61 -26.81
C LYS A 593 32.52 -2.53 -26.29
N ASP A 594 32.34 -2.63 -24.97
CA ASP A 594 31.32 -3.47 -24.34
C ASP A 594 30.32 -2.62 -23.55
N LYS A 595 29.12 -2.47 -24.11
CA LYS A 595 28.03 -1.66 -23.56
C LYS A 595 27.14 -2.41 -22.56
N THR A 596 27.28 -3.72 -22.45
CA THR A 596 26.26 -4.57 -21.82
C THR A 596 26.77 -5.38 -20.64
N THR A 597 28.02 -5.82 -20.65
CA THR A 597 28.57 -6.65 -19.58
C THR A 597 28.65 -5.83 -18.29
N PRO A 598 27.96 -6.24 -17.19
CA PRO A 598 28.00 -5.56 -15.91
C PRO A 598 29.43 -5.36 -15.37
N ILE A 599 29.71 -4.15 -14.87
CA ILE A 599 30.95 -3.86 -14.14
C ILE A 599 30.67 -3.89 -12.63
N VAL A 600 31.49 -4.64 -11.90
CA VAL A 600 31.46 -4.77 -10.44
C VAL A 600 32.65 -4.02 -9.84
N LEU A 601 32.41 -3.21 -8.82
CA LEU A 601 33.42 -2.41 -8.12
C LEU A 601 33.40 -2.67 -6.62
N VAL A 602 34.58 -2.57 -6.00
CA VAL A 602 34.76 -2.64 -4.53
C VAL A 602 35.51 -1.37 -4.08
N PRO A 603 34.79 -0.27 -3.75
CA PRO A 603 35.40 1.02 -3.41
C PRO A 603 35.90 1.08 -1.95
N THR A 604 36.64 0.08 -1.47
CA THR A 604 37.19 0.11 -0.10
C THR A 604 38.26 1.18 0.06
N SER A 605 39.17 1.31 -0.91
CA SER A 605 40.27 2.29 -0.89
C SER A 605 39.88 3.66 -1.44
N PHE A 606 39.02 3.68 -2.47
CA PHE A 606 38.50 4.89 -3.13
C PHE A 606 37.04 5.17 -2.72
N ASN A 607 36.82 5.25 -1.40
CA ASN A 607 35.49 5.31 -0.76
C ASN A 607 34.80 6.68 -0.79
N THR A 608 35.34 7.66 -1.51
CA THR A 608 34.79 9.03 -1.60
C THR A 608 33.79 9.22 -2.73
N VAL A 609 33.66 8.25 -3.63
CA VAL A 609 32.80 8.32 -4.82
C VAL A 609 31.41 7.78 -4.50
N TYR A 610 30.37 8.52 -4.87
CA TYR A 610 28.98 8.12 -4.65
C TYR A 610 28.52 7.04 -5.64
N GLU A 611 27.55 6.23 -5.25
CA GLU A 611 26.95 5.18 -6.09
C GLU A 611 26.36 5.73 -7.40
N ASP A 612 25.72 6.91 -7.34
CA ASP A 612 25.16 7.57 -8.51
C ASP A 612 26.25 8.00 -9.51
N GLU A 613 27.41 8.46 -9.04
CA GLU A 613 28.53 8.79 -9.94
C GLU A 613 29.06 7.53 -10.63
N PHE A 614 29.18 6.41 -9.91
CA PHE A 614 29.55 5.13 -10.52
C PHE A 614 28.52 4.66 -11.54
N LYS A 615 27.23 4.82 -11.23
CA LYS A 615 26.11 4.49 -12.14
C LYS A 615 26.17 5.30 -13.42
N GLU A 616 26.34 6.62 -13.33
CA GLU A 616 26.45 7.52 -14.48
C GLU A 616 27.62 7.15 -15.40
N ARG A 617 28.71 6.63 -14.83
CA ARG A 617 29.87 6.15 -15.60
C ARG A 617 29.65 4.78 -16.23
N GLY A 618 28.63 4.03 -15.80
CA GLY A 618 28.27 2.73 -16.35
C GLY A 618 28.71 1.53 -15.52
N ALA A 619 28.99 1.72 -14.23
CA ALA A 619 29.12 0.62 -13.27
C ALA A 619 27.74 0.10 -12.84
N ASN A 620 27.68 -1.17 -12.42
CA ASN A 620 26.41 -1.86 -12.19
C ASN A 620 26.28 -2.49 -10.81
N VAL A 621 27.39 -2.83 -10.15
CA VAL A 621 27.37 -3.43 -8.81
C VAL A 621 28.45 -2.79 -7.96
N ILE A 622 28.07 -2.20 -6.83
CA ILE A 622 28.98 -1.60 -5.85
C ILE A 622 28.99 -2.44 -4.58
N ILE A 623 30.15 -2.99 -4.21
CA ILE A 623 30.28 -3.89 -3.08
C ILE A 623 31.02 -3.20 -1.92
N TYR A 624 30.33 -3.02 -0.80
CA TYR A 624 30.90 -2.66 0.49
C TYR A 624 31.44 -3.92 1.19
N ALA A 625 32.69 -4.27 0.89
CA ALA A 625 33.24 -5.60 1.09
C ALA A 625 33.61 -6.01 2.54
N ASN A 626 33.81 -5.08 3.48
CA ASN A 626 34.32 -5.42 4.83
C ASN A 626 33.96 -4.43 5.94
N GLN A 627 33.01 -3.53 5.68
CA GLN A 627 32.70 -2.42 6.58
C GLN A 627 32.09 -2.91 7.90
N LEU A 628 31.13 -3.85 7.88
CA LEU A 628 30.49 -4.35 9.11
C LEU A 628 31.49 -5.05 10.04
N THR A 629 32.34 -5.91 9.48
CA THR A 629 33.45 -6.53 10.20
C THR A 629 34.35 -5.47 10.84
N ARG A 630 34.80 -4.47 10.07
CA ARG A 630 35.71 -3.42 10.54
C ARG A 630 35.10 -2.50 11.58
N THR A 631 33.78 -2.30 11.59
CA THR A 631 33.09 -1.53 12.62
C THR A 631 32.82 -2.36 13.88
N GLY A 632 32.63 -3.67 13.76
CA GLY A 632 32.42 -4.57 14.89
C GLY A 632 33.65 -4.70 15.80
N PHE A 633 34.84 -4.82 15.21
CA PHE A 633 36.10 -4.95 15.97
C PHE A 633 36.34 -3.86 17.04
N PRO A 634 36.35 -2.55 16.70
CA PRO A 634 36.59 -1.52 17.70
C PRO A 634 35.50 -1.48 18.78
N ALA A 635 34.24 -1.73 18.44
CA ALA A 635 33.15 -1.79 19.42
C ALA A 635 33.33 -2.94 20.41
N MET A 636 33.64 -4.15 19.93
CA MET A 636 33.90 -5.31 20.79
C MET A 636 35.15 -5.11 21.66
N GLN A 637 36.21 -4.52 21.11
CA GLN A 637 37.43 -4.21 21.85
C GLN A 637 37.19 -3.15 22.94
N ASP A 638 36.41 -2.11 22.63
CA ASP A 638 36.07 -1.06 23.58
C ASP A 638 35.20 -1.59 24.73
N ALA A 639 34.23 -2.45 24.44
CA ALA A 639 33.43 -3.15 25.46
C ALA A 639 34.32 -3.99 26.39
N ALA A 640 35.20 -4.83 25.81
CA ALA A 640 36.12 -5.66 26.60
C ALA A 640 37.08 -4.81 27.45
N ARG A 641 37.63 -3.73 26.89
CA ARG A 641 38.50 -2.79 27.63
C ARG A 641 37.74 -2.13 28.78
N THR A 642 36.54 -1.63 28.53
CA THR A 642 35.69 -0.96 29.53
C THR A 642 35.44 -1.87 30.74
N ILE A 643 35.14 -3.16 30.48
CA ILE A 643 34.92 -4.15 31.54
C ILE A 643 36.20 -4.40 32.34
N LEU A 644 37.35 -4.52 31.66
CA LEU A 644 38.64 -4.75 32.32
C LEU A 644 39.09 -3.55 33.17
N GLU A 645 38.85 -2.32 32.71
CA GLU A 645 39.19 -1.09 33.43
C GLU A 645 38.32 -0.87 34.68
N ASN A 646 37.06 -1.26 34.63
CA ASN A 646 36.10 -1.01 35.72
C ASN A 646 35.82 -2.24 36.59
N HIS A 647 36.31 -3.42 36.20
CA HIS A 647 36.06 -4.72 36.84
C HIS A 647 34.56 -5.07 37.01
N ARG A 648 33.69 -4.50 36.15
CA ARG A 648 32.25 -4.75 36.08
C ARG A 648 31.68 -4.31 34.72
N ALA A 649 30.44 -4.69 34.41
CA ALA A 649 29.81 -4.39 33.12
C ALA A 649 28.98 -3.09 33.07
N LYS A 650 28.74 -2.40 34.18
CA LYS A 650 27.80 -1.26 34.26
C LYS A 650 28.09 -0.17 33.23
N GLU A 651 29.36 0.23 33.08
CA GLU A 651 29.79 1.26 32.14
C GLU A 651 29.73 0.79 30.67
N CYS A 652 29.68 -0.53 30.45
CA CYS A 652 29.50 -1.13 29.14
C CYS A 652 28.01 -1.22 28.75
N ASP A 653 27.09 -1.30 29.72
CA ASP A 653 25.65 -1.42 29.44
C ASP A 653 25.12 -0.25 28.59
N ASP A 654 25.63 0.97 28.78
CA ASP A 654 25.27 2.15 27.99
C ASP A 654 25.67 2.03 26.49
N LYS A 655 26.57 1.11 26.15
CA LYS A 655 27.04 0.83 24.79
C LYS A 655 26.33 -0.37 24.17
N CYS A 656 25.65 -1.18 24.98
CA CYS A 656 25.00 -2.40 24.54
C CYS A 656 23.62 -2.09 23.96
N MET A 657 23.28 -2.79 22.87
CA MET A 657 21.89 -2.89 22.45
C MET A 657 21.12 -3.75 23.48
N SER A 658 19.85 -3.43 23.72
CA SER A 658 19.04 -4.24 24.63
C SER A 658 18.89 -5.66 24.09
N ILE A 659 18.84 -6.66 24.97
CA ILE A 659 18.65 -8.06 24.56
C ILE A 659 17.35 -8.23 23.77
N LYS A 660 16.30 -7.48 24.14
CA LYS A 660 15.03 -7.48 23.44
C LYS A 660 15.20 -7.03 21.98
N ASP A 661 15.95 -5.97 21.74
CA ASP A 661 16.18 -5.45 20.39
C ASP A 661 17.09 -6.37 19.55
N ILE A 662 18.00 -7.10 20.19
CA ILE A 662 18.80 -8.13 19.50
C ILE A 662 17.91 -9.30 19.07
N ILE A 663 17.01 -9.76 19.95
CA ILE A 663 16.13 -10.89 19.64
C ILE A 663 15.11 -10.51 18.56
N THR A 664 14.59 -9.28 18.55
CA THR A 664 13.64 -8.83 17.50
C THR A 664 14.28 -8.71 16.11
N LEU A 665 15.61 -8.72 16.00
CA LEU A 665 16.27 -8.88 14.71
C LEU A 665 16.07 -10.28 14.12
N ILE A 666 15.92 -11.31 14.95
CA ILE A 666 15.65 -12.69 14.51
C ILE A 666 14.14 -12.81 14.24
N PRO A 667 13.72 -13.34 13.08
CA PRO A 667 12.30 -13.59 12.82
C PRO A 667 11.73 -14.56 13.87
N GLU A 668 10.65 -14.18 14.55
CA GLU A 668 9.77 -15.13 15.26
C GLU A 668 8.88 -15.77 14.19
N GLU A 669 9.00 -17.08 13.96
CA GLU A 669 8.11 -17.81 13.02
C GLU A 669 6.65 -17.83 13.50
#